data_AF-A0A9E0Y8H8-F1
#
_entry.id   AF-A0A9E0Y8H8-F1
#
_cell.length_a   1.000
_cell.length_b   1.000
_cell.length_c   1.000
_cell.angle_alpha   90.00
_cell.angle_beta   90.00
_cell.angle_gamma   90.00
#
_symmetry.space_group_name_H-M   'P 1'
#
loop_
_entity.id
_entity.type
_entity.pdbx_description
1 polymer ?
#
loop_
_entity_poly.entity_id
_entity_poly.type
_entity_poly.pdbx_seq_one_letter_code
_entity_poly.pdbx_strand_id
1 'polypeptide(L)'
;MARKMLVPRMLAVLAVLLLFGAALRAQDETVLVLGQKIEREIKGGEKLRFAVDAEAGQFLRFRVSQKGVDVLTLAFDSNKTKIAEVDSQSGRLGDELLDAVVDSKDRIAIEVGAGGGEPAGRFTIVLEVARAATEKDRAKIGADKIFWEADALRLKRTAESRREAIVRFDRAFSIYRELDDAAGKAYAAFSLGLTREALGDFNKALENYQMALRFWEESGQPVLAARATLLIGKTYISLGDTQAAIEWAIKAREAMKAVGNRTGEASAVNNLAVVYSEQGKNEQAIENFKQVVAIDLELGRKFDAAIVYSNIGIGYLNLGDFESAFRNQERSVALFRELDNKDEIAAGLLDLGGVDFSRGEPRKALPFYQEALALCLGSGNKNCEARAYNNLSSAYRFLGDIQATLEYSAKSIEIFRGNGSRNGLGLGLNERGLILAAVGDDQRALAAFSEALEIFRKSQNRNLESNVLQNIGDIYLRNGNPAGAEEQYRQSLSIRREIRAADGIAVSLKSLGNLQIARGKPEDSIPYFAEALEIDSKTGNKIGTGRDLLYLGIAARAQGKNDQAADYLRRALAGFRELGLRSDEAFALYQKSLLEKQIGKTDDAIASVEAAIAIVEALRKNIAANDLQTSYFASVQKYYELYVELLMQKNRETGDRGFAYKALQASEMARARGLLDLLAEAETDLRSGVDPKLLAREKELIEEINARAANQLKAVNDPQKKEYFKVLTAEIEKLTNEYETLQAAIRKADPRYASITRRTGLTLAEAQKLLDRGTALIEIRLGEERSYLWRLTPDGIESRELPGRNAIEAAARELYESLIERNRKVEAEPAAQRSGRISRADEAVAARSAALAGILFGKPDEPPANKTVAVVADGILQLIPFDLLLPASEIVSLPSLNVLAEIRGRNPQTAAEKTLSVFADPVFDPADTRFPEGVAKNKPETVPSGLKTSLRDFGLGEYFPRLLATRIEAQSISALVPKNLAETQLDFSASRENVTDRDLTKYRIIHFATHGLLNTARPELSGLVFSLYDRDGQSRDGFLRLNQIYKLKLNADLVVLSACQTALGRDVRGEGLIGLTRGFMYAGARRIVASLWKVDDAATAEFMKIFYRNMLVRKLNPAAALSRAKQEIRQIARFKSPYYWAGFTIQGDWR
;
A
#
# COMPACT_ATOMS: atom_id res chain seq x y z
N MET A 1 -26.89 -12.84 -4.74
CA MET A 1 -27.83 -13.98 -4.76
C MET A 1 -27.94 -14.63 -3.38
N ALA A 2 -28.11 -13.82 -2.31
CA ALA A 2 -28.17 -14.29 -0.92
C ALA A 2 -29.55 -13.95 -0.34
N ARG A 3 -30.51 -14.82 -0.63
CA ARG A 3 -31.80 -14.95 0.07
C ARG A 3 -31.63 -16.17 0.99
N LYS A 4 -32.09 -16.04 2.24
CA LYS A 4 -32.23 -17.07 3.29
C LYS A 4 -31.03 -17.18 4.26
N MET A 5 -31.16 -16.51 5.40
CA MET A 5 -31.26 -17.12 6.74
C MET A 5 -30.92 -16.08 7.80
N LEU A 6 -31.96 -15.39 8.30
CA LEU A 6 -32.12 -14.96 9.69
C LEU A 6 -33.53 -14.37 9.81
N VAL A 7 -34.23 -14.77 10.88
CA VAL A 7 -35.64 -14.54 11.25
C VAL A 7 -36.59 -15.69 10.85
N PRO A 8 -36.75 -16.75 11.68
CA PRO A 8 -37.96 -17.54 11.68
C PRO A 8 -38.98 -16.82 12.58
N ARG A 9 -39.56 -15.70 12.13
CA ARG A 9 -40.63 -15.02 12.91
C ARG A 9 -41.48 -13.97 12.18
N MET A 10 -41.10 -13.48 10.99
CA MET A 10 -41.86 -12.36 10.36
C MET A 10 -42.26 -12.53 8.89
N LEU A 11 -41.93 -13.66 8.24
CA LEU A 11 -42.51 -13.99 6.93
C LEU A 11 -43.93 -14.57 7.02
N ALA A 12 -44.44 -14.81 8.23
CA ALA A 12 -45.80 -15.30 8.45
C ALA A 12 -46.88 -14.24 8.11
N VAL A 13 -46.57 -12.94 8.16
CA VAL A 13 -47.60 -11.90 7.91
C VAL A 13 -47.96 -11.75 6.42
N LEU A 14 -47.09 -12.15 5.49
CA LEU A 14 -47.45 -12.23 4.06
C LEU A 14 -47.77 -13.66 3.56
N ALA A 15 -47.39 -14.70 4.30
CA ALA A 15 -47.62 -16.10 3.91
C ALA A 15 -48.88 -16.74 4.55
N VAL A 16 -49.59 -16.05 5.44
CA VAL A 16 -50.88 -16.54 6.00
C VAL A 16 -52.06 -16.37 5.04
N LEU A 17 -51.88 -15.69 3.90
CA LEU A 17 -52.96 -15.50 2.91
C LEU A 17 -53.05 -16.58 1.82
N LEU A 18 -52.06 -17.46 1.66
CA LEU A 18 -52.08 -18.48 0.59
C LEU A 18 -51.42 -19.78 1.06
N LEU A 19 -52.22 -20.86 1.06
CA LEU A 19 -51.91 -22.27 1.39
C LEU A 19 -52.02 -22.62 2.87
N PHE A 20 -53.14 -23.23 3.27
CA PHE A 20 -53.19 -24.52 3.97
C PHE A 20 -54.66 -24.96 4.06
N GLY A 21 -55.09 -25.75 3.08
CA GLY A 21 -56.29 -26.57 3.20
C GLY A 21 -55.90 -27.92 3.78
N ALA A 22 -56.46 -28.25 4.95
CA ALA A 22 -57.05 -29.55 5.29
C ALA A 22 -57.23 -29.67 6.82
N ALA A 23 -58.46 -29.98 7.21
CA ALA A 23 -58.91 -30.52 8.49
C ALA A 23 -58.70 -29.67 9.76
N LEU A 24 -59.62 -28.73 10.02
CA LEU A 24 -59.98 -28.37 11.39
C LEU A 24 -61.30 -29.03 11.75
N ARG A 25 -61.29 -29.81 12.84
CA ARG A 25 -62.50 -30.23 13.57
C ARG A 25 -63.34 -28.98 13.86
N ALA A 26 -64.64 -29.06 13.63
CA ALA A 26 -65.61 -28.15 14.20
C ALA A 26 -65.52 -28.27 15.74
N GLN A 27 -64.69 -27.44 16.35
CA GLN A 27 -64.73 -27.17 17.79
C GLN A 27 -65.73 -26.03 17.94
N ASP A 28 -66.75 -26.24 18.78
CA ASP A 28 -67.80 -25.25 19.08
C ASP A 28 -67.20 -23.85 19.24
N GLU A 29 -67.55 -22.93 18.33
CA GLU A 29 -67.19 -21.53 18.44
C GLU A 29 -67.67 -21.02 19.80
N THR A 30 -66.72 -20.69 20.68
CA THR A 30 -67.07 -20.17 21.99
C THR A 30 -67.65 -18.77 21.79
N VAL A 31 -68.95 -18.61 22.04
CA VAL A 31 -69.62 -17.31 21.94
C VAL A 31 -69.23 -16.44 23.13
N LEU A 32 -68.69 -15.25 22.86
CA LEU A 32 -68.31 -14.26 23.86
C LEU A 32 -69.53 -13.50 24.33
N VAL A 33 -69.79 -13.55 25.64
CA VAL A 33 -70.80 -12.73 26.31
C VAL A 33 -70.13 -11.51 26.95
N LEU A 34 -70.80 -10.36 26.92
CA LEU A 34 -70.30 -9.11 27.49
C LEU A 34 -69.87 -9.30 28.96
N GLY A 35 -68.63 -8.93 29.27
CA GLY A 35 -68.02 -9.04 30.60
C GLY A 35 -67.51 -10.44 30.98
N GLN A 36 -67.79 -11.47 30.18
CA GLN A 36 -67.32 -12.83 30.46
C GLN A 36 -65.83 -12.96 30.11
N LYS A 37 -65.03 -13.40 31.08
CA LYS A 37 -63.60 -13.68 30.88
C LYS A 37 -63.38 -15.13 30.52
N ILE A 38 -62.69 -15.38 29.41
CA ILE A 38 -62.37 -16.72 28.94
C ILE A 38 -60.85 -16.87 28.84
N GLU A 39 -60.28 -17.75 29.65
CA GLU A 39 -58.86 -18.12 29.56
C GLU A 39 -58.70 -19.36 28.66
N ARG A 40 -57.67 -19.34 27.81
CA ARG A 40 -57.29 -20.44 26.92
C ARG A 40 -55.77 -20.59 26.88
N GLU A 41 -55.33 -21.82 26.67
CA GLU A 41 -53.96 -22.14 26.29
C GLU A 41 -53.87 -22.16 24.75
N ILE A 42 -52.75 -21.69 24.21
CA ILE A 42 -52.50 -21.66 22.76
C ILE A 42 -51.03 -22.02 22.49
N LYS A 43 -50.81 -22.90 21.52
CA LYS A 43 -49.49 -23.35 21.07
C LYS A 43 -48.99 -22.51 19.89
N GLY A 44 -47.68 -22.43 19.70
CA GLY A 44 -47.10 -21.78 18.53
C GLY A 44 -47.64 -22.37 17.22
N GLY A 45 -48.24 -21.51 16.38
CA GLY A 45 -48.87 -21.89 15.11
C GLY A 45 -50.35 -22.27 15.24
N GLU A 46 -50.90 -22.32 16.45
CA GLU A 46 -52.32 -22.58 16.71
C GLU A 46 -53.14 -21.29 16.56
N LYS A 47 -54.43 -21.46 16.21
CA LYS A 47 -55.43 -20.40 16.17
C LYS A 47 -56.68 -20.87 16.89
N LEU A 48 -57.23 -20.02 17.76
CA LEU A 48 -58.50 -20.25 18.44
C LEU A 48 -59.55 -19.26 17.94
N ARG A 49 -60.77 -19.73 17.77
CA ARG A 49 -61.90 -18.95 17.26
C ARG A 49 -62.96 -18.72 18.33
N PHE A 50 -63.45 -17.49 18.36
CA PHE A 50 -64.57 -17.05 19.19
C PHE A 50 -65.58 -16.35 18.30
N ALA A 51 -66.82 -16.22 18.77
CA ALA A 51 -67.86 -15.50 18.04
C ALA A 51 -68.59 -14.51 18.95
N VAL A 52 -69.15 -13.44 18.37
CA VAL A 52 -70.12 -12.58 19.05
C VAL A 52 -71.22 -12.20 18.08
N ASP A 53 -72.47 -12.31 18.51
CA ASP A 53 -73.60 -11.82 17.74
C ASP A 53 -73.72 -10.30 17.95
N ALA A 54 -73.72 -9.54 16.86
CA ALA A 54 -73.73 -8.08 16.89
C ALA A 54 -74.80 -7.49 15.97
N GLU A 55 -75.39 -6.37 16.38
CA GLU A 55 -76.34 -5.60 15.58
C GLU A 55 -75.60 -4.57 14.69
N ALA A 56 -76.24 -4.18 13.58
CA ALA A 56 -75.71 -3.14 12.71
C ALA A 56 -75.49 -1.82 13.49
N GLY A 57 -74.33 -1.21 13.30
CA GLY A 57 -73.92 0.02 13.98
C GLY A 57 -73.44 -0.17 15.42
N GLN A 58 -73.19 -1.40 15.89
CA GLN A 58 -72.58 -1.62 17.21
C GLN A 58 -71.05 -1.45 17.19
N PHE A 59 -70.54 -0.88 18.28
CA PHE A 59 -69.12 -0.85 18.64
C PHE A 59 -68.83 -1.98 19.62
N LEU A 60 -67.79 -2.75 19.31
CA LEU A 60 -67.29 -3.88 20.08
C LEU A 60 -65.86 -3.61 20.51
N ARG A 61 -65.54 -3.87 21.78
CA ARG A 61 -64.15 -3.87 22.30
C ARG A 61 -63.83 -5.21 22.91
N PHE A 62 -62.80 -5.86 22.40
CA PHE A 62 -62.25 -7.09 22.97
C PHE A 62 -60.92 -6.78 23.65
N ARG A 63 -60.74 -7.27 24.87
CA ARG A 63 -59.45 -7.29 25.55
C ARG A 63 -58.88 -8.69 25.51
N VAL A 64 -57.67 -8.83 24.98
CA VAL A 64 -56.89 -10.06 24.97
C VAL A 64 -55.65 -9.87 25.85
N SER A 65 -55.68 -10.39 27.06
CA SER A 65 -54.56 -10.33 28.00
C SER A 65 -53.62 -11.52 27.79
N GLN A 66 -52.40 -11.24 27.35
CA GLN A 66 -51.36 -12.21 27.02
C GLN A 66 -50.57 -12.66 28.25
N LYS A 67 -50.35 -13.96 28.40
CA LYS A 67 -49.59 -14.59 29.50
C LYS A 67 -48.63 -15.63 28.96
N GLY A 68 -47.44 -15.17 28.55
CA GLY A 68 -46.33 -16.02 28.13
C GLY A 68 -46.37 -16.44 26.66
N VAL A 69 -47.26 -15.87 25.85
CA VAL A 69 -47.37 -16.10 24.41
C VAL A 69 -47.74 -14.81 23.71
N ASP A 70 -47.13 -14.54 22.55
CA ASP A 70 -47.42 -13.39 21.69
C ASP A 70 -48.56 -13.77 20.74
N VAL A 71 -49.68 -13.03 20.77
CA VAL A 71 -50.88 -13.35 19.99
C VAL A 71 -51.26 -12.23 19.04
N LEU A 72 -51.80 -12.60 17.89
CA LEU A 72 -52.45 -11.70 16.93
C LEU A 72 -53.96 -11.90 17.04
N THR A 73 -54.71 -10.81 17.20
CA THR A 73 -56.17 -10.87 17.30
C THR A 73 -56.83 -10.21 16.09
N LEU A 74 -57.70 -10.96 15.40
CA LEU A 74 -58.41 -10.54 14.18
C LEU A 74 -59.92 -10.65 14.36
N ALA A 75 -60.68 -9.70 13.80
CA ALA A 75 -62.13 -9.80 13.68
C ALA A 75 -62.57 -9.89 12.22
N PHE A 76 -63.54 -10.76 11.94
CA PHE A 76 -64.12 -10.98 10.62
C PHE A 76 -65.65 -10.90 10.67
N ASP A 77 -66.25 -10.34 9.61
CA ASP A 77 -67.70 -10.42 9.35
C ASP A 77 -68.13 -11.79 8.79
N SER A 78 -69.44 -12.02 8.56
CA SER A 78 -69.96 -13.27 7.96
C SER A 78 -69.45 -13.53 6.55
N ASN A 79 -69.06 -12.49 5.82
CA ASN A 79 -68.45 -12.60 4.50
C ASN A 79 -66.96 -12.98 4.58
N LYS A 80 -66.43 -13.19 5.80
CA LYS A 80 -65.01 -13.45 6.09
C LYS A 80 -64.11 -12.28 5.71
N THR A 81 -64.66 -11.08 5.61
CA THR A 81 -63.90 -9.84 5.45
C THR A 81 -63.34 -9.44 6.79
N LYS A 82 -62.04 -9.15 6.85
CA LYS A 82 -61.40 -8.65 8.06
C LYS A 82 -61.88 -7.23 8.36
N ILE A 83 -62.51 -7.03 9.52
CA ILE A 83 -63.06 -5.75 9.94
C ILE A 83 -62.19 -5.05 11.00
N ALA A 84 -61.37 -5.80 11.75
CA ALA A 84 -60.39 -5.24 12.67
C ALA A 84 -59.20 -6.19 12.87
N GLU A 85 -58.05 -5.62 13.26
CA GLU A 85 -56.81 -6.32 13.58
C GLU A 85 -56.07 -5.59 14.70
N VAL A 86 -55.50 -6.35 15.63
CA VAL A 86 -54.56 -5.82 16.62
C VAL A 86 -53.45 -6.83 16.87
N ASP A 87 -52.21 -6.31 16.88
CA ASP A 87 -50.98 -6.99 17.26
C ASP A 87 -50.23 -6.04 18.21
N SER A 88 -50.32 -6.29 19.50
CA SER A 88 -49.80 -5.41 20.54
C SER A 88 -48.28 -5.43 20.56
N GLN A 89 -47.67 -4.25 20.66
CA GLN A 89 -46.22 -4.12 20.81
C GLN A 89 -45.73 -4.51 22.22
N SER A 90 -46.55 -5.19 23.01
CA SER A 90 -46.21 -5.66 24.35
C SER A 90 -45.47 -7.01 24.33
N GLY A 91 -45.45 -7.69 23.17
CA GLY A 91 -44.88 -9.03 23.03
C GLY A 91 -45.66 -10.03 23.88
N ARG A 92 -44.99 -11.03 24.45
CA ARG A 92 -45.63 -12.16 25.16
C ARG A 92 -46.41 -11.81 26.46
N LEU A 93 -46.50 -10.53 26.83
CA LEU A 93 -47.08 -10.05 28.08
C LEU A 93 -47.79 -8.73 27.82
N GLY A 94 -49.02 -8.57 28.30
CA GLY A 94 -49.76 -7.31 28.21
C GLY A 94 -51.16 -7.48 27.63
N ASP A 95 -51.89 -6.37 27.47
CA ASP A 95 -53.24 -6.37 26.91
C ASP A 95 -53.20 -5.97 25.42
N GLU A 96 -53.98 -6.65 24.60
CA GLU A 96 -54.41 -6.19 23.28
C GLU A 96 -55.85 -5.72 23.35
N LEU A 97 -56.14 -4.55 22.78
CA LEU A 97 -57.49 -4.02 22.67
C LEU A 97 -57.88 -4.00 21.20
N LEU A 98 -58.79 -4.90 20.82
CA LEU A 98 -59.37 -4.94 19.48
C LEU A 98 -60.69 -4.17 19.49
N ASP A 99 -60.74 -3.06 18.77
CA ASP A 99 -61.94 -2.25 18.59
C ASP A 99 -62.51 -2.50 17.19
N ALA A 100 -63.83 -2.67 17.08
CA ALA A 100 -64.52 -2.86 15.81
C ALA A 100 -65.88 -2.15 15.80
N VAL A 101 -66.27 -1.61 14.64
CA VAL A 101 -67.64 -1.18 14.37
C VAL A 101 -68.25 -2.13 13.35
N VAL A 102 -69.44 -2.64 13.65
CA VAL A 102 -70.12 -3.63 12.84
C VAL A 102 -71.10 -2.92 11.89
N ASP A 103 -70.93 -3.11 10.58
CA ASP A 103 -71.70 -2.37 9.57
C ASP A 103 -73.08 -2.99 9.26
N SER A 104 -73.26 -4.28 9.54
CA SER A 104 -74.52 -5.00 9.31
C SER A 104 -74.78 -6.00 10.44
N LYS A 105 -76.04 -6.36 10.70
CA LYS A 105 -76.38 -7.34 11.75
C LYS A 105 -75.72 -8.67 11.39
N ASP A 106 -74.75 -9.09 12.19
CA ASP A 106 -73.85 -10.16 11.81
C ASP A 106 -73.21 -10.86 13.01
N ARG A 107 -72.81 -12.11 12.81
CA ARG A 107 -72.01 -12.89 13.76
C ARG A 107 -70.53 -12.65 13.46
N ILE A 108 -69.87 -11.90 14.33
CA ILE A 108 -68.47 -11.52 14.18
C ILE A 108 -67.59 -12.66 14.70
N ALA A 109 -66.71 -13.17 13.85
CA ALA A 109 -65.72 -14.17 14.22
C ALA A 109 -64.43 -13.49 14.70
N ILE A 110 -63.96 -13.84 15.90
CA ILE A 110 -62.70 -13.37 16.47
C ILE A 110 -61.69 -14.51 16.43
N GLU A 111 -60.58 -14.32 15.73
CA GLU A 111 -59.46 -15.26 15.72
C GLU A 111 -58.34 -14.73 16.61
N VAL A 112 -57.90 -15.53 17.59
CA VAL A 112 -56.67 -15.29 18.35
C VAL A 112 -55.65 -16.34 17.91
N GLY A 113 -54.54 -15.90 17.33
CA GLY A 113 -53.51 -16.79 16.78
C GLY A 113 -52.13 -16.54 17.38
N ALA A 114 -51.37 -17.61 17.63
CA ALA A 114 -49.96 -17.51 18.03
C ALA A 114 -49.05 -17.86 16.84
N GLY A 115 -47.97 -17.10 16.65
CA GLY A 115 -47.00 -17.36 15.57
C GLY A 115 -46.33 -18.74 15.68
N GLY A 116 -45.97 -19.36 14.55
CA GLY A 116 -45.39 -20.73 14.51
C GLY A 116 -44.10 -20.94 15.31
N GLY A 117 -43.40 -19.85 15.66
CA GLY A 117 -42.20 -19.88 16.49
C GLY A 117 -42.43 -19.40 17.93
N GLU A 118 -43.67 -19.19 18.37
CA GLU A 118 -43.99 -18.79 19.75
C GLU A 118 -44.06 -20.00 20.68
N PRO A 119 -43.61 -19.86 21.95
CA PRO A 119 -43.80 -20.89 22.95
C PRO A 119 -45.30 -21.03 23.27
N ALA A 120 -45.68 -22.20 23.79
CA ALA A 120 -47.03 -22.37 24.33
C ALA A 120 -47.23 -21.43 25.52
N GLY A 121 -48.40 -20.80 25.58
CA GLY A 121 -48.76 -19.91 26.68
C GLY A 121 -50.27 -19.77 26.81
N ARG A 122 -50.71 -18.81 27.63
CA ARG A 122 -52.13 -18.57 27.87
C ARG A 122 -52.51 -17.16 27.45
N PHE A 123 -53.76 -16.98 27.09
CA PHE A 123 -54.37 -15.65 26.98
C PHE A 123 -55.76 -15.66 27.62
N THR A 124 -56.22 -14.48 28.04
CA THR A 124 -57.60 -14.25 28.47
C THR A 124 -58.27 -13.32 27.49
N ILE A 125 -59.39 -13.72 26.90
CA ILE A 125 -60.23 -12.86 26.05
C ILE A 125 -61.50 -12.43 26.78
N VAL A 126 -61.87 -11.16 26.64
CA VAL A 126 -63.07 -10.56 27.23
C VAL A 126 -63.71 -9.62 26.21
N LEU A 127 -65.01 -9.76 25.95
CA LEU A 127 -65.78 -8.69 25.32
C LEU A 127 -66.09 -7.64 26.39
N GLU A 128 -65.42 -6.50 26.36
CA GLU A 128 -65.53 -5.47 27.39
C GLU A 128 -66.66 -4.47 27.13
N VAL A 129 -66.89 -4.16 25.85
CA VAL A 129 -67.88 -3.17 25.43
C VAL A 129 -68.66 -3.72 24.26
N ALA A 130 -69.99 -3.66 24.35
CA ALA A 130 -70.91 -3.87 23.24
C ALA A 130 -72.04 -2.84 23.36
N ARG A 131 -72.01 -1.80 22.52
CA ARG A 131 -73.00 -0.70 22.53
C ARG A 131 -73.14 -0.07 21.14
N ALA A 132 -74.13 0.79 20.93
CA ALA A 132 -74.18 1.58 19.69
C ALA A 132 -72.90 2.41 19.49
N ALA A 133 -72.39 2.43 18.25
CA ALA A 133 -71.20 3.17 17.87
C ALA A 133 -71.50 4.68 17.79
N THR A 134 -70.70 5.46 18.51
CA THR A 134 -70.68 6.92 18.45
C THR A 134 -69.84 7.39 17.25
N GLU A 135 -69.95 8.68 16.94
CA GLU A 135 -69.08 9.30 15.93
C GLU A 135 -67.59 9.20 16.31
N LYS A 136 -67.26 9.29 17.61
CA LYS A 136 -65.89 9.09 18.11
C LYS A 136 -65.38 7.68 17.85
N ASP A 137 -66.23 6.66 18.01
CA ASP A 137 -65.82 5.28 17.75
C ASP A 137 -65.53 5.05 16.25
N ARG A 138 -66.38 5.58 15.37
CA ARG A 138 -66.15 5.52 13.91
C ARG A 138 -64.88 6.25 13.49
N ALA A 139 -64.63 7.43 14.05
CA ALA A 139 -63.41 8.20 13.81
C ALA A 139 -62.16 7.44 14.30
N LYS A 140 -62.26 6.76 15.44
CA LYS A 140 -61.18 5.91 15.96
C LYS A 140 -60.84 4.75 15.01
N ILE A 141 -61.85 3.98 14.57
CA ILE A 141 -61.62 2.87 13.61
C ILE A 141 -60.96 3.38 12.31
N GLY A 142 -61.35 4.57 11.85
CA GLY A 142 -60.69 5.24 10.72
C GLY A 142 -59.21 5.53 10.98
N ALA A 143 -58.86 6.00 12.19
CA ALA A 143 -57.47 6.23 12.59
C ALA A 143 -56.67 4.91 12.73
N ASP A 144 -57.27 3.86 13.32
CA ASP A 144 -56.67 2.53 13.44
C ASP A 144 -56.31 1.96 12.07
N LYS A 145 -57.20 2.12 11.08
CA LYS A 145 -56.93 1.72 9.69
C LYS A 145 -55.70 2.45 9.11
N ILE A 146 -55.63 3.77 9.27
CA ILE A 146 -54.48 4.57 8.79
C ILE A 146 -53.19 4.13 9.49
N PHE A 147 -53.25 3.84 10.78
CA PHE A 147 -52.12 3.36 11.56
C PHE A 147 -51.59 2.01 11.02
N TRP A 148 -52.46 1.04 10.76
CA TRP A 148 -52.03 -0.27 10.24
C TRP A 148 -51.52 -0.20 8.80
N GLU A 149 -52.08 0.68 7.97
CA GLU A 149 -51.52 0.98 6.65
C GLU A 149 -50.11 1.58 6.74
N ALA A 150 -49.86 2.44 7.74
CA ALA A 150 -48.54 2.99 8.02
C ALA A 150 -47.56 1.91 8.49
N ASP A 151 -48.00 1.00 9.36
CA ASP A 151 -47.15 -0.08 9.88
C ASP A 151 -46.74 -1.06 8.77
N ALA A 152 -47.67 -1.40 7.89
CA ALA A 152 -47.39 -2.22 6.70
C ALA A 152 -46.33 -1.56 5.79
N LEU A 153 -46.37 -0.22 5.62
CA LEU A 153 -45.35 0.52 4.87
C LEU A 153 -43.98 0.51 5.58
N ARG A 154 -43.95 0.68 6.90
CA ARG A 154 -42.73 0.61 7.72
C ARG A 154 -42.06 -0.76 7.57
N LEU A 155 -42.85 -1.83 7.54
CA LEU A 155 -42.37 -3.22 7.40
C LEU A 155 -41.78 -3.55 6.02
N LYS A 156 -42.01 -2.73 4.98
CA LYS A 156 -41.33 -2.86 3.67
C LYS A 156 -39.84 -2.51 3.73
N ARG A 157 -39.36 -1.87 4.81
CA ARG A 157 -37.95 -1.56 5.12
C ARG A 157 -37.18 -0.71 4.11
N THR A 158 -37.84 -0.09 3.13
CA THR A 158 -37.20 0.87 2.20
C THR A 158 -37.22 2.29 2.79
N ALA A 159 -36.26 3.14 2.43
CA ALA A 159 -36.25 4.53 2.89
C ALA A 159 -37.51 5.29 2.45
N GLU A 160 -37.99 5.04 1.23
CA GLU A 160 -39.20 5.66 0.68
C GLU A 160 -40.46 5.22 1.42
N SER A 161 -40.66 3.90 1.60
CA SER A 161 -41.82 3.39 2.35
C SER A 161 -41.83 3.82 3.81
N ARG A 162 -40.66 3.98 4.45
CA ARG A 162 -40.56 4.50 5.82
C ARG A 162 -40.93 5.99 5.91
N ARG A 163 -40.60 6.80 4.90
CA ARG A 163 -41.04 8.21 4.84
C ARG A 163 -42.55 8.32 4.66
N GLU A 164 -43.13 7.49 3.80
CA GLU A 164 -44.58 7.42 3.62
C GLU A 164 -45.29 6.94 4.89
N ALA A 165 -44.71 5.94 5.59
CA ALA A 165 -45.21 5.47 6.88
C ALA A 165 -45.24 6.59 7.93
N ILE A 166 -44.20 7.45 8.00
CA ILE A 166 -44.17 8.59 8.92
C ILE A 166 -45.36 9.53 8.67
N VAL A 167 -45.64 9.88 7.41
CA VAL A 167 -46.78 10.76 7.07
C VAL A 167 -48.10 10.16 7.54
N ARG A 168 -48.30 8.85 7.36
CA ARG A 168 -49.54 8.18 7.79
C ARG A 168 -49.62 8.02 9.31
N PHE A 169 -48.52 7.71 9.98
CA PHE A 169 -48.48 7.67 11.44
C PHE A 169 -48.75 9.05 12.06
N ASP A 170 -48.19 10.14 11.51
CA ASP A 170 -48.45 11.51 11.98
C ASP A 170 -49.94 11.89 11.81
N ARG A 171 -50.57 11.44 10.71
CA ARG A 171 -52.01 11.61 10.48
C ARG A 171 -52.86 10.83 11.50
N ALA A 172 -52.55 9.56 11.72
CA ALA A 172 -53.24 8.74 12.72
C ALA A 172 -53.08 9.34 14.12
N PHE A 173 -51.85 9.75 14.50
CA PHE A 173 -51.56 10.42 15.76
C PHE A 173 -52.41 11.69 15.98
N SER A 174 -52.57 12.50 14.93
CA SER A 174 -53.38 13.74 15.01
C SER A 174 -54.85 13.44 15.30
N ILE A 175 -55.41 12.40 14.65
CA ILE A 175 -56.79 11.98 14.89
C ILE A 175 -56.94 11.41 16.31
N TYR A 176 -56.03 10.55 16.78
CA TYR A 176 -56.07 10.05 18.16
C TYR A 176 -55.98 11.17 19.20
N ARG A 177 -55.23 12.25 18.90
CA ARG A 177 -55.16 13.42 19.76
C ARG A 177 -56.48 14.17 19.85
N GLU A 178 -57.20 14.36 18.74
CA GLU A 178 -58.51 14.99 18.72
C GLU A 178 -59.58 14.16 19.44
N LEU A 179 -59.45 12.83 19.38
CA LEU A 179 -60.35 11.89 20.05
C LEU A 179 -60.05 11.70 21.54
N ASP A 180 -58.93 12.26 22.02
CA ASP A 180 -58.34 12.00 23.33
C ASP A 180 -58.08 10.51 23.61
N ASP A 181 -57.67 9.75 22.59
CA ASP A 181 -57.31 8.34 22.71
C ASP A 181 -55.85 8.20 23.18
N ALA A 182 -55.66 8.00 24.49
CA ALA A 182 -54.35 7.79 25.11
C ALA A 182 -53.58 6.60 24.51
N ALA A 183 -54.27 5.47 24.23
CA ALA A 183 -53.63 4.28 23.71
C ALA A 183 -53.18 4.48 22.26
N GLY A 184 -54.06 5.02 21.40
CA GLY A 184 -53.73 5.33 20.01
C GLY A 184 -52.59 6.34 19.88
N LYS A 185 -52.60 7.40 20.71
CA LYS A 185 -51.49 8.38 20.82
C LYS A 185 -50.17 7.69 21.13
N ALA A 186 -50.14 6.78 22.11
CA ALA A 186 -48.93 6.08 22.53
C ALA A 186 -48.35 5.16 21.43
N TYR A 187 -49.19 4.33 20.81
CA TYR A 187 -48.75 3.42 19.74
C TYR A 187 -48.26 4.16 18.49
N ALA A 188 -48.95 5.23 18.08
CA ALA A 188 -48.52 6.04 16.96
C ALA A 188 -47.19 6.76 17.26
N ALA A 189 -47.03 7.32 18.46
CA ALA A 189 -45.78 7.92 18.91
C ALA A 189 -44.62 6.89 18.87
N PHE A 190 -44.81 5.71 19.45
CA PHE A 190 -43.75 4.71 19.48
C PHE A 190 -43.36 4.20 18.08
N SER A 191 -44.34 4.01 17.20
CA SER A 191 -44.12 3.55 15.83
C SER A 191 -43.45 4.62 14.97
N LEU A 192 -43.76 5.90 15.19
CA LEU A 192 -42.98 7.03 14.65
C LEU A 192 -41.54 6.99 15.13
N GLY A 193 -41.31 6.72 16.41
CA GLY A 193 -39.99 6.54 17.01
C GLY A 193 -39.17 5.48 16.28
N LEU A 194 -39.71 4.25 16.17
CA LEU A 194 -39.08 3.12 15.45
C LEU A 194 -38.78 3.45 13.99
N THR A 195 -39.68 4.17 13.32
CA THR A 195 -39.53 4.49 11.89
C THR A 195 -38.46 5.55 11.68
N ARG A 196 -38.42 6.56 12.55
CA ARG A 196 -37.43 7.65 12.52
C ARG A 196 -36.04 7.15 12.93
N GLU A 197 -35.92 6.30 13.95
CA GLU A 197 -34.64 5.67 14.35
C GLU A 197 -34.04 4.90 13.16
N ALA A 198 -34.86 4.13 12.44
CA ALA A 198 -34.40 3.37 11.28
C ALA A 198 -34.04 4.21 10.05
N LEU A 199 -34.42 5.49 10.01
CA LEU A 199 -33.97 6.46 9.01
C LEU A 199 -32.74 7.27 9.48
N GLY A 200 -32.30 7.07 10.73
CA GLY A 200 -31.21 7.83 11.35
C GLY A 200 -31.63 9.15 11.99
N ASP A 201 -32.94 9.44 12.08
CA ASP A 201 -33.48 10.66 12.69
C ASP A 201 -33.56 10.52 14.22
N PHE A 202 -32.43 10.27 14.89
CA PHE A 202 -32.37 9.86 16.29
C PHE A 202 -32.99 10.88 17.27
N ASN A 203 -32.81 12.18 17.06
CA ASN A 203 -33.43 13.21 17.91
C ASN A 203 -34.97 13.15 17.87
N LYS A 204 -35.54 13.03 16.66
CA LYS A 204 -36.99 12.93 16.52
C LYS A 204 -37.51 11.56 16.96
N ALA A 205 -36.71 10.51 16.87
CA ALA A 205 -37.06 9.21 17.41
C ALA A 205 -37.15 9.26 18.94
N LEU A 206 -36.17 9.91 19.58
CA LEU A 206 -36.12 10.12 21.02
C LEU A 206 -37.35 10.88 21.54
N GLU A 207 -37.72 12.00 20.91
CA GLU A 207 -38.93 12.77 21.26
C GLU A 207 -40.19 11.90 21.23
N ASN A 208 -40.32 11.07 20.19
CA ASN A 208 -41.44 10.16 20.03
C ASN A 208 -41.47 9.03 21.07
N TYR A 209 -40.31 8.45 21.39
CA TYR A 209 -40.23 7.43 22.44
C TYR A 209 -40.54 8.00 23.82
N GLN A 210 -40.07 9.22 24.14
CA GLN A 210 -40.41 9.90 25.38
C GLN A 210 -41.91 10.24 25.46
N MET A 211 -42.51 10.62 24.34
CA MET A 211 -43.96 10.82 24.25
C MET A 211 -44.73 9.52 24.48
N ALA A 212 -44.33 8.43 23.82
CA ALA A 212 -44.92 7.10 24.04
C ALA A 212 -44.79 6.63 25.49
N LEU A 213 -43.61 6.81 26.09
CA LEU A 213 -43.36 6.49 27.50
C LEU A 213 -44.35 7.20 28.43
N ARG A 214 -44.48 8.52 28.30
CA ARG A 214 -45.41 9.30 29.14
C ARG A 214 -46.85 8.79 29.02
N PHE A 215 -47.33 8.55 27.80
CA PHE A 215 -48.69 8.04 27.60
C PHE A 215 -48.88 6.63 28.18
N TRP A 216 -47.86 5.76 28.13
CA TRP A 216 -47.92 4.43 28.74
C TRP A 216 -47.81 4.44 30.26
N GLU A 217 -47.07 5.39 30.84
CA GLU A 217 -47.04 5.60 32.29
C GLU A 217 -48.40 6.11 32.80
N GLU A 218 -48.98 7.12 32.14
CA GLU A 218 -50.29 7.70 32.47
C GLU A 218 -51.43 6.68 32.35
N SER A 219 -51.33 5.76 31.38
CA SER A 219 -52.35 4.72 31.14
C SER A 219 -52.12 3.42 31.90
N GLY A 220 -51.07 3.34 32.74
CA GLY A 220 -50.79 2.16 33.57
C GLY A 220 -50.35 0.93 32.77
N GLN A 221 -49.54 1.12 31.72
CA GLN A 221 -49.04 0.06 30.83
C GLN A 221 -47.54 -0.21 31.08
N PRO A 222 -47.15 -0.87 32.19
CA PRO A 222 -45.76 -0.95 32.62
C PRO A 222 -44.85 -1.75 31.67
N VAL A 223 -45.38 -2.75 30.95
CA VAL A 223 -44.61 -3.55 29.97
C VAL A 223 -44.18 -2.69 28.79
N LEU A 224 -45.11 -1.88 28.24
CA LEU A 224 -44.85 -0.99 27.12
C LEU A 224 -43.97 0.20 27.53
N ALA A 225 -44.20 0.76 28.71
CA ALA A 225 -43.34 1.79 29.30
C ALA A 225 -41.89 1.29 29.47
N ALA A 226 -41.69 0.07 29.98
CA ALA A 226 -40.37 -0.54 30.08
C ALA A 226 -39.70 -0.70 28.70
N ARG A 227 -40.45 -1.09 27.67
CA ARG A 227 -39.95 -1.18 26.28
C ARG A 227 -39.55 0.18 25.70
N ALA A 228 -40.35 1.23 25.90
CA ALA A 228 -39.96 2.60 25.52
C ALA A 228 -38.68 3.04 26.22
N THR A 229 -38.57 2.76 27.52
CA THR A 229 -37.39 3.11 28.35
C THR A 229 -36.12 2.47 27.80
N LEU A 230 -36.19 1.20 27.39
CA LEU A 230 -35.05 0.50 26.76
C LEU A 230 -34.63 1.15 25.44
N LEU A 231 -35.57 1.51 24.57
CA LEU A 231 -35.27 2.14 23.28
C LEU A 231 -34.77 3.58 23.43
N ILE A 232 -35.26 4.32 24.43
CA ILE A 232 -34.71 5.64 24.78
C ILE A 232 -33.23 5.51 25.13
N GLY A 233 -32.88 4.57 26.02
CA GLY A 233 -31.48 4.31 26.38
C GLY A 233 -30.62 3.98 25.16
N LYS A 234 -31.08 3.08 24.29
CA LYS A 234 -30.39 2.75 23.03
C LYS A 234 -30.26 3.95 22.07
N THR A 235 -31.26 4.81 22.02
CA THR A 235 -31.23 6.01 21.17
C THR A 235 -30.20 7.01 21.67
N TYR A 236 -30.05 7.17 22.99
CA TYR A 236 -28.97 7.98 23.57
C TYR A 236 -27.57 7.43 23.26
N ILE A 237 -27.38 6.11 23.21
CA ILE A 237 -26.14 5.49 22.71
C ILE A 237 -25.86 5.96 21.27
N SER A 238 -26.87 5.89 20.41
CA SER A 238 -26.75 6.29 18.99
C SER A 238 -26.50 7.79 18.80
N LEU A 239 -26.93 8.62 19.77
CA LEU A 239 -26.66 10.06 19.81
C LEU A 239 -25.28 10.40 20.41
N GLY A 240 -24.59 9.43 21.02
CA GLY A 240 -23.31 9.63 21.72
C GLY A 240 -23.43 10.28 23.10
N ASP A 241 -24.65 10.47 23.63
CA ASP A 241 -24.86 10.98 24.99
C ASP A 241 -24.72 9.83 26.00
N THR A 242 -23.46 9.53 26.33
CA THR A 242 -23.12 8.39 27.19
C THR A 242 -23.68 8.52 28.61
N GLN A 243 -23.87 9.75 29.11
CA GLN A 243 -24.40 9.97 30.46
C GLN A 243 -25.89 9.63 30.51
N ALA A 244 -26.67 10.19 29.58
CA ALA A 244 -28.09 9.86 29.47
C ALA A 244 -28.29 8.36 29.16
N ALA A 245 -27.45 7.77 28.31
CA ALA A 245 -27.52 6.35 27.98
C ALA A 245 -27.36 5.45 29.21
N ILE A 246 -26.43 5.75 30.13
CA ILE A 246 -26.24 5.00 31.39
C ILE A 246 -27.49 5.13 32.27
N GLU A 247 -28.00 6.35 32.47
CA GLU A 247 -29.17 6.60 33.31
C GLU A 247 -30.40 5.85 32.79
N TRP A 248 -30.63 5.91 31.48
CA TRP A 248 -31.76 5.23 30.84
C TRP A 248 -31.57 3.72 30.77
N ALA A 249 -30.35 3.20 30.64
CA ALA A 249 -30.08 1.77 30.70
C ALA A 249 -30.35 1.20 32.12
N ILE A 250 -30.01 1.94 33.18
CA ILE A 250 -30.32 1.55 34.57
C ILE A 250 -31.84 1.55 34.79
N LYS A 251 -32.54 2.61 34.37
CA LYS A 251 -34.01 2.69 34.42
C LYS A 251 -34.66 1.55 33.64
N ALA A 252 -34.17 1.28 32.43
CA ALA A 252 -34.68 0.19 31.60
C ALA A 252 -34.48 -1.18 32.27
N ARG A 253 -33.33 -1.42 32.89
CA ARG A 253 -33.06 -2.67 33.63
C ARG A 253 -34.06 -2.87 34.77
N GLU A 254 -34.29 -1.83 35.57
CA GLU A 254 -35.23 -1.88 36.70
C GLU A 254 -36.67 -2.07 36.22
N ALA A 255 -37.08 -1.33 35.19
CA ALA A 255 -38.41 -1.46 34.59
C ALA A 255 -38.63 -2.87 34.00
N MET A 256 -37.65 -3.40 33.26
CA MET A 256 -37.73 -4.74 32.67
C MET A 256 -37.78 -5.84 33.75
N LYS A 257 -37.02 -5.67 34.83
CA LYS A 257 -37.06 -6.59 35.98
C LYS A 257 -38.41 -6.54 36.71
N ALA A 258 -38.97 -5.35 36.90
CA ALA A 258 -40.27 -5.18 37.56
C ALA A 258 -41.42 -5.85 36.79
N VAL A 259 -41.35 -5.89 35.46
CA VAL A 259 -42.34 -6.58 34.61
C VAL A 259 -42.00 -8.04 34.30
N GLY A 260 -40.94 -8.59 34.91
CA GLY A 260 -40.52 -9.99 34.72
C GLY A 260 -39.94 -10.30 33.33
N ASN A 261 -39.53 -9.29 32.55
CA ASN A 261 -38.97 -9.48 31.21
C ASN A 261 -37.44 -9.68 31.27
N ARG A 262 -37.03 -10.94 31.49
CA ARG A 262 -35.62 -11.32 31.62
C ARG A 262 -34.77 -11.05 30.37
N THR A 263 -35.34 -11.17 29.17
CA THR A 263 -34.68 -10.84 27.90
C THR A 263 -34.46 -9.32 27.76
N GLY A 264 -35.43 -8.53 28.17
CA GLY A 264 -35.33 -7.07 28.21
C GLY A 264 -34.32 -6.60 29.25
N GLU A 265 -34.24 -7.27 30.41
CA GLU A 265 -33.20 -7.03 31.41
C GLU A 265 -31.80 -7.26 30.83
N ALA A 266 -31.57 -8.40 30.15
CA ALA A 266 -30.30 -8.67 29.48
C ALA A 266 -29.95 -7.61 28.44
N SER A 267 -30.93 -7.11 27.67
CA SER A 267 -30.73 -6.05 26.68
C SER A 267 -30.37 -4.71 27.32
N ALA A 268 -30.98 -4.38 28.47
CA ALA A 268 -30.65 -3.17 29.22
C ALA A 268 -29.23 -3.24 29.81
N VAL A 269 -28.84 -4.38 30.38
CA VAL A 269 -27.48 -4.61 30.90
C VAL A 269 -26.45 -4.62 29.76
N ASN A 270 -26.79 -5.16 28.58
CA ASN A 270 -25.94 -5.10 27.40
C ASN A 270 -25.72 -3.65 26.93
N ASN A 271 -26.77 -2.84 26.88
CA ASN A 271 -26.65 -1.42 26.55
C ASN A 271 -25.72 -0.70 27.54
N LEU A 272 -25.86 -0.98 28.84
CA LEU A 272 -24.97 -0.44 29.87
C LEU A 272 -23.51 -0.87 29.66
N ALA A 273 -23.28 -2.15 29.35
CA ALA A 273 -21.96 -2.70 29.06
C ALA A 273 -21.30 -2.04 27.83
N VAL A 274 -22.06 -1.83 26.75
CA VAL A 274 -21.60 -1.15 25.54
C VAL A 274 -21.18 0.28 25.86
N VAL A 275 -21.98 1.04 26.62
CA VAL A 275 -21.61 2.41 26.99
C VAL A 275 -20.36 2.46 27.87
N TYR A 276 -20.21 1.53 28.82
CA TYR A 276 -18.96 1.43 29.58
C TYR A 276 -17.77 1.10 28.69
N SER A 277 -17.95 0.24 27.68
CA SER A 277 -16.91 -0.07 26.70
C SER A 277 -16.53 1.17 25.87
N GLU A 278 -17.51 1.97 25.42
CA GLU A 278 -17.29 3.21 24.67
C GLU A 278 -16.57 4.29 25.52
N GLN A 279 -16.80 4.30 26.83
CA GLN A 279 -16.07 5.15 27.79
C GLN A 279 -14.67 4.60 28.13
N GLY A 280 -14.26 3.46 27.57
CA GLY A 280 -13.00 2.78 27.88
C GLY A 280 -12.95 2.16 29.28
N LYS A 281 -14.10 2.03 29.97
CA LYS A 281 -14.23 1.39 31.29
C LYS A 281 -14.40 -0.12 31.12
N ASN A 282 -13.40 -0.75 30.51
CA ASN A 282 -13.46 -2.14 30.04
C ASN A 282 -13.78 -3.14 31.15
N GLU A 283 -13.27 -2.96 32.37
CA GLU A 283 -13.57 -3.85 33.51
C GLU A 283 -15.07 -3.85 33.87
N GLN A 284 -15.69 -2.67 33.90
CA GLN A 284 -17.13 -2.54 34.17
C GLN A 284 -17.96 -3.10 33.01
N ALA A 285 -17.51 -2.89 31.77
CA ALA A 285 -18.16 -3.46 30.60
C ALA A 285 -18.13 -5.00 30.65
N ILE A 286 -16.97 -5.60 30.94
CA ILE A 286 -16.81 -7.06 31.05
C ILE A 286 -17.72 -7.64 32.13
N GLU A 287 -17.82 -7.00 33.30
CA GLU A 287 -18.69 -7.49 34.38
C GLU A 287 -20.17 -7.48 33.97
N ASN A 288 -20.63 -6.41 33.33
CA ASN A 288 -21.99 -6.35 32.82
C ASN A 288 -22.22 -7.37 31.68
N PHE A 289 -21.27 -7.53 30.75
CA PHE A 289 -21.36 -8.54 29.69
C PHE A 289 -21.41 -9.98 30.25
N LYS A 290 -20.68 -10.30 31.32
CA LYS A 290 -20.76 -11.61 31.98
C LYS A 290 -22.17 -11.89 32.53
N GLN A 291 -22.84 -10.89 33.08
CA GLN A 291 -24.23 -11.00 33.51
C GLN A 291 -25.18 -11.27 32.33
N VAL A 292 -24.98 -10.58 31.21
CA VAL A 292 -25.76 -10.79 29.98
C VAL A 292 -25.59 -12.21 29.46
N VAL A 293 -24.35 -12.70 29.35
CA VAL A 293 -24.06 -14.08 28.90
C VAL A 293 -24.73 -15.11 29.80
N ALA A 294 -24.69 -14.93 31.12
CA ALA A 294 -25.34 -15.85 32.05
C ALA A 294 -26.86 -15.93 31.80
N ILE A 295 -27.51 -14.78 31.60
CA ILE A 295 -28.94 -14.71 31.28
C ILE A 295 -29.23 -15.33 29.91
N ASP A 296 -28.44 -15.01 28.88
CA ASP A 296 -28.67 -15.52 27.53
C ASP A 296 -28.49 -17.03 27.45
N LEU A 297 -27.51 -17.60 28.15
CA LEU A 297 -27.34 -19.06 28.24
C LEU A 297 -28.48 -19.74 29.00
N GLU A 298 -28.94 -19.16 30.12
CA GLU A 298 -30.12 -19.64 30.88
C GLU A 298 -31.37 -19.70 30.00
N LEU A 299 -31.55 -18.69 29.13
CA LEU A 299 -32.68 -18.58 28.20
C LEU A 299 -32.48 -19.34 26.88
N GLY A 300 -31.37 -20.07 26.70
CA GLY A 300 -31.06 -20.80 25.47
C GLY A 300 -30.71 -19.93 24.25
N ARG A 301 -30.41 -18.64 24.46
CA ARG A 301 -30.06 -17.64 23.44
C ARG A 301 -28.58 -17.73 23.03
N LYS A 302 -28.18 -18.89 22.50
CA LYS A 302 -26.77 -19.17 22.16
C LYS A 302 -26.14 -18.16 21.19
N PHE A 303 -26.90 -17.66 20.22
CA PHE A 303 -26.41 -16.66 19.26
C PHE A 303 -26.04 -15.35 19.96
N ASP A 304 -26.91 -14.83 20.83
CA ASP A 304 -26.66 -13.60 21.58
C ASP A 304 -25.49 -13.79 22.56
N ALA A 305 -25.45 -14.93 23.27
CA ALA A 305 -24.33 -15.28 24.14
C ALA A 305 -22.99 -15.31 23.39
N ALA A 306 -22.95 -15.82 22.16
CA ALA A 306 -21.75 -15.85 21.33
C ALA A 306 -21.26 -14.44 20.96
N ILE A 307 -22.16 -13.53 20.59
CA ILE A 307 -21.81 -12.12 20.32
C ILE A 307 -21.24 -11.46 21.58
N VAL A 308 -21.87 -11.70 22.74
CA VAL A 308 -21.41 -11.09 23.99
C VAL A 308 -20.08 -11.67 24.45
N TYR A 309 -19.81 -12.96 24.24
CA TYR A 309 -18.46 -13.53 24.44
C TYR A 309 -17.41 -12.83 23.58
N SER A 310 -17.72 -12.50 22.32
CA SER A 310 -16.82 -11.72 21.46
C SER A 310 -16.54 -10.33 22.04
N ASN A 311 -17.57 -9.64 22.56
CA ASN A 311 -17.41 -8.33 23.21
C ASN A 311 -16.59 -8.40 24.50
N ILE A 312 -16.74 -9.46 25.30
CA ILE A 312 -15.87 -9.74 26.46
C ILE A 312 -14.42 -9.95 25.99
N GLY A 313 -14.23 -10.68 24.89
CA GLY A 313 -12.94 -10.87 24.24
C GLY A 313 -12.27 -9.55 23.90
N ILE A 314 -12.98 -8.64 23.23
CA ILE A 314 -12.52 -7.28 22.90
C ILE A 314 -12.23 -6.47 24.17
N GLY A 315 -13.07 -6.56 25.20
CA GLY A 315 -12.86 -5.88 26.47
C GLY A 315 -11.53 -6.30 27.14
N TYR A 316 -11.24 -7.61 27.15
CA TYR A 316 -9.96 -8.12 27.67
C TYR A 316 -8.79 -7.76 26.77
N LEU A 317 -8.98 -7.73 25.45
CA LEU A 317 -7.97 -7.27 24.49
C LEU A 317 -7.58 -5.81 24.76
N ASN A 318 -8.55 -4.93 25.02
CA ASN A 318 -8.32 -3.52 25.36
C ASN A 318 -7.62 -3.35 26.73
N LEU A 319 -7.70 -4.34 27.62
CA LEU A 319 -6.97 -4.37 28.89
C LEU A 319 -5.57 -5.01 28.77
N GLY A 320 -5.21 -5.56 27.61
CA GLY A 320 -3.98 -6.32 27.41
C GLY A 320 -4.00 -7.74 28.00
N ASP A 321 -5.13 -8.21 28.53
CA ASP A 321 -5.28 -9.60 28.98
C ASP A 321 -5.61 -10.50 27.77
N PHE A 322 -4.59 -10.76 26.97
CA PHE A 322 -4.77 -11.52 25.75
C PHE A 322 -5.24 -12.96 26.01
N GLU A 323 -4.87 -13.56 27.15
CA GLU A 323 -5.27 -14.92 27.54
C GLU A 323 -6.77 -15.03 27.76
N SER A 324 -7.34 -14.09 28.50
CA SER A 324 -8.79 -14.03 28.66
C SER A 324 -9.49 -13.61 27.37
N ALA A 325 -8.88 -12.73 26.56
CA ALA A 325 -9.42 -12.36 25.25
C ALA A 325 -9.58 -13.59 24.34
N PHE A 326 -8.51 -14.37 24.20
CA PHE A 326 -8.47 -15.58 23.37
C PHE A 326 -9.50 -16.62 23.81
N ARG A 327 -9.57 -16.94 25.11
CA ARG A 327 -10.55 -17.90 25.66
C ARG A 327 -12.00 -17.49 25.39
N ASN A 328 -12.32 -16.20 25.49
CA ASN A 328 -13.68 -15.74 25.23
C ASN A 328 -14.00 -15.74 23.73
N GLN A 329 -13.02 -15.42 22.88
CA GLN A 329 -13.20 -15.53 21.43
C GLN A 329 -13.36 -16.99 20.98
N GLU A 330 -12.62 -17.94 21.56
CA GLU A 330 -12.81 -19.37 21.30
C GLU A 330 -14.22 -19.83 21.67
N ARG A 331 -14.76 -19.39 22.81
CA ARG A 331 -16.14 -19.70 23.22
C ARG A 331 -17.16 -19.14 22.24
N SER A 332 -16.95 -17.91 21.77
CA SER A 332 -17.79 -17.30 20.73
C SER A 332 -17.79 -18.15 19.45
N VAL A 333 -16.60 -18.50 18.94
CA VAL A 333 -16.44 -19.34 17.74
C VAL A 333 -17.06 -20.73 17.93
N ALA A 334 -16.90 -21.35 19.10
CA ALA A 334 -17.50 -22.65 19.41
C ALA A 334 -19.04 -22.62 19.34
N LEU A 335 -19.67 -21.60 19.91
CA LEU A 335 -21.11 -21.42 19.83
C LEU A 335 -21.57 -21.15 18.39
N PHE A 336 -20.84 -20.36 17.60
CA PHE A 336 -21.18 -20.15 16.18
C PHE A 336 -20.98 -21.40 15.33
N ARG A 337 -20.03 -22.27 15.67
CA ARG A 337 -19.88 -23.61 15.06
C ARG A 337 -21.08 -24.50 15.37
N GLU A 338 -21.60 -24.50 16.60
CA GLU A 338 -22.83 -25.23 16.93
C GLU A 338 -24.05 -24.73 16.15
N LEU A 339 -24.07 -23.46 15.78
CA LEU A 339 -25.14 -22.80 15.01
C LEU A 339 -24.97 -22.88 13.50
N ASP A 340 -23.87 -23.48 13.00
CA ASP A 340 -23.46 -23.52 11.58
C ASP A 340 -23.45 -22.13 10.90
N ASN A 341 -23.08 -21.08 11.65
CA ASN A 341 -23.02 -19.72 11.13
C ASN A 341 -21.62 -19.37 10.61
N LYS A 342 -21.36 -19.70 9.34
CA LYS A 342 -20.03 -19.52 8.70
C LYS A 342 -19.50 -18.09 8.71
N ASP A 343 -20.36 -17.08 8.54
CA ASP A 343 -19.93 -15.69 8.53
C ASP A 343 -19.43 -15.25 9.93
N GLU A 344 -20.12 -15.65 10.99
CA GLU A 344 -19.72 -15.34 12.36
C GLU A 344 -18.54 -16.20 12.84
N ILE A 345 -18.41 -17.44 12.37
CA ILE A 345 -17.20 -18.25 12.58
C ILE A 345 -16.00 -17.54 11.95
N ALA A 346 -16.13 -17.05 10.71
CA ALA A 346 -15.06 -16.33 10.04
C ALA A 346 -14.69 -15.03 10.77
N ALA A 347 -15.68 -14.25 11.22
CA ALA A 347 -15.43 -13.06 12.04
C ALA A 347 -14.68 -13.40 13.33
N GLY A 348 -15.11 -14.44 14.06
CA GLY A 348 -14.47 -14.84 15.29
C GLY A 348 -13.05 -15.41 15.10
N LEU A 349 -12.78 -16.08 13.97
CA LEU A 349 -11.42 -16.50 13.59
C LEU A 349 -10.52 -15.30 13.26
N LEU A 350 -11.06 -14.25 12.60
CA LEU A 350 -10.31 -13.02 12.38
C LEU A 350 -9.95 -12.34 13.72
N ASP A 351 -10.84 -12.40 14.71
CA ASP A 351 -10.58 -11.81 16.02
C ASP A 351 -9.59 -12.67 16.84
N LEU A 352 -9.66 -14.02 16.76
CA LEU A 352 -8.66 -14.92 17.35
C LEU A 352 -7.26 -14.66 16.79
N GLY A 353 -7.15 -14.59 15.46
CA GLY A 353 -5.89 -14.23 14.81
C GLY A 353 -5.44 -12.83 15.21
N GLY A 354 -6.38 -11.89 15.41
CA GLY A 354 -6.11 -10.55 15.91
C GLY A 354 -5.51 -10.54 17.31
N VAL A 355 -6.01 -11.37 18.22
CA VAL A 355 -5.46 -11.54 19.57
C VAL A 355 -4.03 -12.08 19.51
N ASP A 356 -3.78 -13.14 18.76
CA ASP A 356 -2.42 -13.69 18.59
C ASP A 356 -1.46 -12.69 17.94
N PHE A 357 -1.96 -11.91 16.98
CA PHE A 357 -1.18 -10.85 16.35
C PHE A 357 -0.82 -9.74 17.35
N SER A 358 -1.76 -9.29 18.19
CA SER A 358 -1.52 -8.27 19.23
C SER A 358 -0.58 -8.75 20.34
N ARG A 359 -0.56 -10.06 20.64
CA ARG A 359 0.48 -10.68 21.49
C ARG A 359 1.89 -10.64 20.87
N GLY A 360 1.98 -10.27 19.61
CA GLY A 360 3.23 -10.28 18.85
C GLY A 360 3.56 -11.64 18.24
N GLU A 361 2.57 -12.51 18.01
CA GLU A 361 2.74 -13.88 17.51
C GLU A 361 2.14 -14.06 16.09
N PRO A 362 2.62 -13.32 15.07
CA PRO A 362 2.01 -13.30 13.74
C PRO A 362 1.98 -14.66 13.04
N ARG A 363 2.88 -15.60 13.39
CA ARG A 363 2.87 -16.97 12.86
C ARG A 363 1.66 -17.77 13.33
N LYS A 364 1.22 -17.59 14.58
CA LYS A 364 0.04 -18.28 15.13
C LYS A 364 -1.27 -17.68 14.62
N ALA A 365 -1.26 -16.39 14.27
CA ALA A 365 -2.39 -15.72 13.65
C ALA A 365 -2.70 -16.21 12.21
N LEU A 366 -1.68 -16.63 11.44
CA LEU A 366 -1.84 -17.07 10.04
C LEU A 366 -2.90 -18.15 9.82
N PRO A 367 -2.91 -19.31 10.52
CA PRO A 367 -3.92 -20.35 10.31
C PRO A 367 -5.34 -19.84 10.53
N PHE A 368 -5.57 -19.00 11.54
CA PHE A 368 -6.89 -18.42 11.79
C PHE A 368 -7.33 -17.49 10.65
N TYR A 369 -6.44 -16.62 10.17
CA TYR A 369 -6.74 -15.74 9.04
C TYR A 369 -6.97 -16.51 7.73
N GLN A 370 -6.25 -17.60 7.51
CA GLN A 370 -6.42 -18.46 6.33
C GLN A 370 -7.74 -19.24 6.37
N GLU A 371 -8.11 -19.82 7.53
CA GLU A 371 -9.40 -20.48 7.71
C GLU A 371 -10.56 -19.49 7.54
N ALA A 372 -10.45 -18.30 8.15
CA ALA A 372 -11.44 -17.23 7.98
C ALA A 372 -11.59 -16.84 6.51
N LEU A 373 -10.49 -16.61 5.79
CA LEU A 373 -10.52 -16.27 4.37
C LEU A 373 -11.25 -17.34 3.53
N ALA A 374 -10.99 -18.63 3.79
CA ALA A 374 -11.66 -19.72 3.09
C ALA A 374 -13.17 -19.71 3.33
N LEU A 375 -13.61 -19.44 4.57
CA LEU A 375 -15.03 -19.29 4.91
C LEU A 375 -15.66 -18.06 4.24
N CYS A 376 -14.99 -16.90 4.27
CA CYS A 376 -15.47 -15.68 3.62
C CYS A 376 -15.65 -15.87 2.11
N LEU A 377 -14.70 -16.55 1.44
CA LEU A 377 -14.77 -16.87 0.01
C LEU A 377 -15.94 -17.81 -0.27
N GLY A 378 -16.17 -18.81 0.59
CA GLY A 378 -17.28 -19.75 0.47
C GLY A 378 -18.66 -19.11 0.67
N SER A 379 -18.78 -18.08 1.51
CA SER A 379 -20.03 -17.32 1.71
C SER A 379 -20.23 -16.19 0.70
N GLY A 380 -19.18 -15.79 -0.02
CA GLY A 380 -19.19 -14.63 -0.92
C GLY A 380 -19.22 -13.28 -0.17
N ASN A 381 -18.86 -13.28 1.12
CA ASN A 381 -18.85 -12.09 1.96
C ASN A 381 -17.61 -11.24 1.68
N LYS A 382 -17.74 -10.28 0.76
CA LYS A 382 -16.64 -9.41 0.32
C LYS A 382 -16.01 -8.57 1.44
N ASN A 383 -16.80 -8.12 2.42
CA ASN A 383 -16.24 -7.38 3.56
C ASN A 383 -15.35 -8.27 4.44
N CYS A 384 -15.77 -9.51 4.67
CA CYS A 384 -15.00 -10.53 5.38
C CYS A 384 -13.71 -10.87 4.61
N GLU A 385 -13.80 -11.11 3.29
CA GLU A 385 -12.64 -11.37 2.43
C GLU A 385 -11.59 -10.25 2.53
N ALA A 386 -12.03 -8.99 2.41
CA ALA A 386 -11.13 -7.84 2.48
C ALA A 386 -10.43 -7.71 3.84
N ARG A 387 -11.17 -7.91 4.95
CA ARG A 387 -10.59 -7.94 6.31
C ARG A 387 -9.56 -9.05 6.45
N ALA A 388 -9.86 -10.26 5.97
CA ALA A 388 -8.94 -11.39 6.03
C ALA A 388 -7.65 -11.12 5.24
N TYR A 389 -7.76 -10.57 4.02
CA TYR A 389 -6.60 -10.15 3.25
C TYR A 389 -5.77 -9.07 3.94
N ASN A 390 -6.40 -8.06 4.55
CA ASN A 390 -5.69 -7.03 5.30
C ASN A 390 -4.90 -7.63 6.48
N ASN A 391 -5.50 -8.55 7.22
CA ASN A 391 -4.88 -9.19 8.38
C ASN A 391 -3.73 -10.12 7.98
N LEU A 392 -3.89 -10.89 6.88
CA LEU A 392 -2.80 -11.67 6.29
C LEU A 392 -1.65 -10.78 5.84
N SER A 393 -1.96 -9.65 5.18
CA SER A 393 -0.96 -8.66 4.78
C SER A 393 -0.13 -8.19 5.98
N SER A 394 -0.79 -7.82 7.08
CA SER A 394 -0.09 -7.37 8.29
C SER A 394 0.78 -8.49 8.91
N ALA A 395 0.27 -9.71 8.99
CA ALA A 395 1.02 -10.88 9.48
C ALA A 395 2.28 -11.16 8.65
N TYR A 396 2.14 -11.23 7.32
CA TYR A 396 3.27 -11.46 6.42
C TYR A 396 4.29 -10.32 6.46
N ARG A 397 3.85 -9.06 6.63
CA ARG A 397 4.73 -7.91 6.79
C ARG A 397 5.67 -8.06 7.98
N PHE A 398 5.14 -8.47 9.14
CA PHE A 398 5.96 -8.71 10.33
C PHE A 398 6.92 -9.90 10.15
N LEU A 399 6.53 -10.90 9.38
CA LEU A 399 7.40 -12.05 9.05
C LEU A 399 8.46 -11.73 7.99
N GLY A 400 8.39 -10.55 7.37
CA GLY A 400 9.31 -10.11 6.31
C GLY A 400 8.99 -10.68 4.92
N ASP A 401 7.81 -11.27 4.72
CA ASP A 401 7.36 -11.71 3.40
C ASP A 401 6.77 -10.53 2.63
N ILE A 402 7.67 -9.81 1.96
CA ILE A 402 7.36 -8.58 1.23
C ILE A 402 6.36 -8.86 0.10
N GLN A 403 6.52 -9.97 -0.61
CA GLN A 403 5.70 -10.29 -1.78
C GLN A 403 4.27 -10.63 -1.37
N ALA A 404 4.09 -11.51 -0.38
CA ALA A 404 2.76 -11.84 0.13
C ALA A 404 2.04 -10.58 0.66
N THR A 405 2.77 -9.70 1.35
CA THR A 405 2.23 -8.43 1.86
C THR A 405 1.70 -7.54 0.73
N LEU A 406 2.46 -7.37 -0.35
CA LEU A 406 2.04 -6.57 -1.50
C LEU A 406 0.81 -7.16 -2.19
N GLU A 407 0.75 -8.49 -2.35
CA GLU A 407 -0.39 -9.19 -2.96
C GLU A 407 -1.66 -9.05 -2.12
N TYR A 408 -1.58 -9.30 -0.81
CA TYR A 408 -2.75 -9.27 0.07
C TYR A 408 -3.25 -7.84 0.34
N SER A 409 -2.36 -6.86 0.50
CA SER A 409 -2.77 -5.45 0.63
C SER A 409 -3.47 -4.96 -0.64
N ALA A 410 -3.00 -5.34 -1.83
CA ALA A 410 -3.64 -4.98 -3.09
C ALA A 410 -5.08 -5.54 -3.19
N LYS A 411 -5.28 -6.83 -2.88
CA LYS A 411 -6.62 -7.46 -2.87
C LYS A 411 -7.57 -6.80 -1.87
N SER A 412 -7.08 -6.48 -0.67
CA SER A 412 -7.85 -5.77 0.36
C SER A 412 -8.32 -4.39 -0.14
N ILE A 413 -7.39 -3.60 -0.69
CA ILE A 413 -7.67 -2.26 -1.24
C ILE A 413 -8.71 -2.33 -2.37
N GLU A 414 -8.57 -3.28 -3.29
CA GLU A 414 -9.47 -3.46 -4.43
C GLU A 414 -10.91 -3.69 -3.94
N ILE A 415 -11.10 -4.63 -3.02
CA ILE A 415 -12.43 -4.98 -2.52
C ILE A 415 -13.04 -3.82 -1.71
N PHE A 416 -12.27 -3.20 -0.81
CA PHE A 416 -12.77 -2.07 -0.01
C PHE A 416 -13.10 -0.84 -0.86
N ARG A 417 -12.35 -0.61 -1.94
CA ARG A 417 -12.69 0.43 -2.91
C ARG A 417 -13.99 0.11 -3.65
N GLY A 418 -14.16 -1.15 -4.09
CA GLY A 418 -15.35 -1.60 -4.81
C GLY A 418 -16.63 -1.57 -3.98
N ASN A 419 -16.56 -1.78 -2.67
CA ASN A 419 -17.72 -1.78 -1.78
C ASN A 419 -17.99 -0.43 -1.06
N GLY A 420 -17.13 0.58 -1.26
CA GLY A 420 -17.28 1.90 -0.66
C GLY A 420 -16.89 2.02 0.83
N SER A 421 -16.22 1.02 1.40
CA SER A 421 -15.75 1.03 2.78
C SER A 421 -14.55 1.97 2.96
N ARG A 422 -14.82 3.19 3.43
CA ARG A 422 -13.78 4.21 3.66
C ARG A 422 -12.71 3.74 4.64
N ASN A 423 -13.09 3.30 5.84
CA ASN A 423 -12.13 2.85 6.86
C ASN A 423 -11.34 1.61 6.40
N GLY A 424 -11.99 0.66 5.72
CA GLY A 424 -11.31 -0.51 5.17
C GLY A 424 -10.28 -0.12 4.11
N LEU A 425 -10.63 0.80 3.20
CA LEU A 425 -9.71 1.34 2.21
C LEU A 425 -8.51 2.02 2.87
N GLY A 426 -8.74 2.86 3.88
CA GLY A 426 -7.66 3.51 4.64
C GLY A 426 -6.72 2.51 5.31
N LEU A 427 -7.24 1.41 5.86
CA LEU A 427 -6.43 0.35 6.47
C LEU A 427 -5.54 -0.37 5.44
N GLY A 428 -6.11 -0.73 4.28
CA GLY A 428 -5.35 -1.35 3.20
C GLY A 428 -4.25 -0.43 2.66
N LEU A 429 -4.54 0.85 2.49
CA LEU A 429 -3.56 1.87 2.07
C LEU A 429 -2.45 2.05 3.09
N ASN A 430 -2.78 2.06 4.39
CA ASN A 430 -1.77 2.12 5.46
C ASN A 430 -0.84 0.89 5.44
N GLU A 431 -1.38 -0.33 5.27
CA GLU A 431 -0.54 -1.53 5.16
C GLU A 431 0.36 -1.50 3.91
N ARG A 432 -0.16 -1.00 2.78
CA ARG A 432 0.65 -0.78 1.58
C ARG A 432 1.76 0.25 1.81
N GLY A 433 1.46 1.35 2.49
CA GLY A 433 2.45 2.36 2.86
C GLY A 433 3.56 1.78 3.76
N LEU A 434 3.20 0.94 4.74
CA LEU A 434 4.16 0.29 5.64
C LEU A 434 5.12 -0.64 4.90
N ILE A 435 4.65 -1.42 3.93
CA ILE A 435 5.53 -2.32 3.18
C ILE A 435 6.43 -1.57 2.19
N LEU A 436 5.91 -0.52 1.55
CA LEU A 436 6.71 0.36 0.67
C LEU A 436 7.80 1.08 1.47
N ALA A 437 7.47 1.55 2.68
CA ALA A 437 8.44 2.11 3.62
C ALA A 437 9.50 1.09 4.02
N ALA A 438 9.12 -0.18 4.27
CA ALA A 438 10.06 -1.22 4.68
C ALA A 438 11.06 -1.59 3.57
N VAL A 439 10.67 -1.46 2.30
CA VAL A 439 11.57 -1.64 1.14
C VAL A 439 12.27 -0.35 0.71
N GLY A 440 12.17 0.74 1.48
CA GLY A 440 12.86 2.00 1.20
C GLY A 440 12.22 2.84 0.09
N ASP A 441 11.01 2.52 -0.36
CA ASP A 441 10.24 3.35 -1.29
C ASP A 441 9.41 4.39 -0.53
N ASP A 442 10.12 5.36 0.05
CA ASP A 442 9.54 6.38 0.93
C ASP A 442 8.55 7.28 0.19
N GLN A 443 8.76 7.52 -1.11
CA GLN A 443 7.88 8.38 -1.90
C GLN A 443 6.48 7.76 -2.05
N ARG A 444 6.41 6.49 -2.49
CA ARG A 444 5.11 5.81 -2.62
C ARG A 444 4.50 5.49 -1.26
N ALA A 445 5.33 5.26 -0.24
CA ALA A 445 4.85 5.11 1.14
C ALA A 445 4.11 6.38 1.62
N LEU A 446 4.72 7.56 1.45
CA LEU A 446 4.10 8.84 1.83
C LEU A 446 2.80 9.11 1.07
N ALA A 447 2.72 8.76 -0.22
CA ALA A 447 1.49 8.88 -0.99
C ALA A 447 0.36 8.03 -0.39
N ALA A 448 0.62 6.75 -0.12
CA ALA A 448 -0.34 5.84 0.49
C ALA A 448 -0.76 6.27 1.90
N PHE A 449 0.20 6.71 2.73
CA PHE A 449 -0.10 7.24 4.06
C PHE A 449 -0.92 8.54 4.00
N SER A 450 -0.64 9.44 3.07
CA SER A 450 -1.38 10.69 2.94
C SER A 450 -2.85 10.44 2.57
N GLU A 451 -3.11 9.52 1.64
CA GLU A 451 -4.47 9.10 1.27
C GLU A 451 -5.19 8.45 2.47
N ALA A 452 -4.53 7.55 3.20
CA ALA A 452 -5.08 6.92 4.40
C ALA A 452 -5.40 7.95 5.50
N LEU A 453 -4.51 8.93 5.73
CA LEU A 453 -4.69 9.97 6.73
C LEU A 453 -5.93 10.84 6.43
N GLU A 454 -6.12 11.21 5.17
CA GLU A 454 -7.29 12.00 4.74
C GLU A 454 -8.59 11.22 4.97
N ILE A 455 -8.60 9.93 4.65
CA ILE A 455 -9.73 9.03 4.91
C ILE A 455 -10.06 9.00 6.40
N PHE A 456 -9.07 8.76 7.27
CA PHE A 456 -9.29 8.63 8.71
C PHE A 456 -9.70 9.94 9.39
N ARG A 457 -9.21 11.08 8.90
CA ARG A 457 -9.69 12.40 9.33
C ARG A 457 -11.14 12.64 8.95
N LYS A 458 -11.52 12.33 7.70
CA LYS A 458 -12.90 12.47 7.21
C LYS A 458 -13.86 11.52 7.92
N SER A 459 -13.39 10.35 8.36
CA SER A 459 -14.18 9.39 9.13
C SER A 459 -14.09 9.60 10.64
N GLN A 460 -13.37 10.61 11.11
CA GLN A 460 -13.10 10.89 12.54
C GLN A 460 -12.53 9.68 13.31
N ASN A 461 -11.77 8.81 12.65
CA ASN A 461 -11.15 7.65 13.29
C ASN A 461 -9.79 8.04 13.90
N ARG A 462 -9.85 8.57 15.13
CA ARG A 462 -8.69 9.11 15.85
C ARG A 462 -7.57 8.08 16.08
N ASN A 463 -7.92 6.82 16.36
CA ASN A 463 -6.94 5.76 16.55
C ASN A 463 -6.11 5.54 15.27
N LEU A 464 -6.79 5.31 14.15
CA LEU A 464 -6.12 5.09 12.87
C LEU A 464 -5.41 6.34 12.34
N GLU A 465 -5.95 7.54 12.60
CA GLU A 465 -5.26 8.80 12.34
C GLU A 465 -3.89 8.84 13.04
N SER A 466 -3.84 8.51 14.34
CA SER A 466 -2.58 8.51 15.09
C SER A 466 -1.55 7.52 14.53
N ASN A 467 -2.00 6.34 14.08
CA ASN A 467 -1.13 5.32 13.47
C ASN A 467 -0.48 5.82 12.18
N VAL A 468 -1.24 6.51 11.33
CA VAL A 468 -0.70 7.03 10.06
C VAL A 468 0.24 8.22 10.30
N LEU A 469 -0.08 9.11 11.24
CA LEU A 469 0.82 10.20 11.65
C LEU A 469 2.17 9.64 12.14
N GLN A 470 2.13 8.58 12.95
CA GLN A 470 3.33 7.89 13.40
C GLN A 470 4.19 7.41 12.23
N ASN A 471 3.58 6.76 11.24
CA ASN A 471 4.28 6.22 10.07
C ASN A 471 4.88 7.33 9.19
N ILE A 472 4.17 8.45 8.99
CA ILE A 472 4.68 9.61 8.26
C ILE A 472 5.89 10.21 8.99
N GLY A 473 5.82 10.32 10.32
CA GLY A 473 6.93 10.79 11.13
C GLY A 473 8.19 9.94 10.98
N ASP A 474 8.04 8.61 10.92
CA ASP A 474 9.15 7.67 10.72
C ASP A 474 9.84 7.89 9.35
N ILE A 475 9.08 8.20 8.30
CA ILE A 475 9.63 8.55 6.98
C ILE A 475 10.33 9.90 6.99
N TYR A 476 9.75 10.92 7.63
CA TYR A 476 10.39 12.23 7.76
C TYR A 476 11.71 12.15 8.51
N LEU A 477 11.79 11.35 9.58
CA LEU A 477 13.03 11.16 10.32
C LEU A 477 14.11 10.51 9.44
N ARG A 478 13.73 9.47 8.69
CA ARG A 478 14.65 8.76 7.78
C ARG A 478 15.17 9.66 6.65
N ASN A 479 14.34 10.54 6.13
CA ASN A 479 14.70 11.51 5.09
C ASN A 479 15.42 12.77 5.61
N GLY A 480 15.88 12.76 6.87
CA GLY A 480 16.64 13.87 7.45
C GLY A 480 15.80 15.09 7.81
N ASN A 481 14.49 14.94 8.01
CA ASN A 481 13.58 15.99 8.48
C ASN A 481 13.11 15.72 9.94
N PRO A 482 13.99 15.93 10.95
CA PRO A 482 13.65 15.68 12.35
C PRO A 482 12.59 16.63 12.90
N ALA A 483 12.44 17.83 12.34
CA ALA A 483 11.41 18.79 12.76
C ALA A 483 10.02 18.31 12.33
N GLY A 484 9.86 17.92 11.06
CA GLY A 484 8.62 17.31 10.57
C GLY A 484 8.27 16.03 11.31
N ALA A 485 9.26 15.17 11.60
CA ALA A 485 9.04 13.96 12.39
C ALA A 485 8.52 14.25 13.80
N GLU A 486 9.11 15.21 14.50
CA GLU A 486 8.68 15.61 15.85
C GLU A 486 7.21 16.08 15.86
N GLU A 487 6.82 16.89 14.88
CA GLU A 487 5.44 17.37 14.76
C GLU A 487 4.46 16.19 14.66
N GLN A 488 4.72 15.23 13.77
CA GLN A 488 3.83 14.08 13.58
C GLN A 488 3.79 13.17 14.80
N TYR A 489 4.94 12.90 15.43
CA TYR A 489 5.01 12.07 16.64
C TYR A 489 4.27 12.69 17.82
N ARG A 490 4.38 14.01 18.03
CA ARG A 490 3.67 14.70 19.11
C ARG A 490 2.17 14.74 18.88
N GLN A 491 1.72 14.95 17.65
CA GLN A 491 0.30 14.84 17.30
C GLN A 491 -0.23 13.42 17.56
N SER A 492 0.48 12.39 17.09
CA SER A 492 0.14 10.98 17.36
C SER A 492 0.04 10.69 18.86
N LEU A 493 1.05 11.09 19.64
CA LEU A 493 1.08 10.86 21.08
C LEU A 493 -0.06 11.58 21.81
N SER A 494 -0.38 12.82 21.40
CA SER A 494 -1.49 13.59 21.96
C SER A 494 -2.82 12.85 21.76
N ILE A 495 -3.07 12.36 20.53
CA ILE A 495 -4.28 11.60 20.20
C ILE A 495 -4.32 10.29 20.99
N ARG A 496 -3.20 9.56 21.05
CA ARG A 496 -3.13 8.26 21.76
C ARG A 496 -3.34 8.39 23.26
N ARG A 497 -2.92 9.51 23.88
CA ARG A 497 -3.24 9.85 25.27
C ARG A 497 -4.71 10.20 25.45
N GLU A 498 -5.30 10.97 24.53
CA GLU A 498 -6.73 11.32 24.52
C GLU A 498 -7.61 10.05 24.51
N ILE A 499 -7.28 9.07 23.64
CA ILE A 499 -8.03 7.81 23.51
C ILE A 499 -7.55 6.68 24.44
N ARG A 500 -6.55 6.94 25.30
CA ARG A 500 -5.95 5.96 26.25
C ARG A 500 -5.43 4.66 25.61
N ALA A 501 -4.85 4.75 24.41
CA ALA A 501 -4.29 3.59 23.70
C ALA A 501 -2.86 3.28 24.18
N ALA A 502 -2.72 2.40 25.18
CA ALA A 502 -1.43 2.06 25.82
C ALA A 502 -0.35 1.62 24.82
N ASP A 503 -0.63 0.63 23.97
CA ASP A 503 0.33 0.14 22.95
C ASP A 503 0.74 1.25 21.97
N GLY A 504 -0.22 2.13 21.63
CA GLY A 504 0.06 3.31 20.82
C GLY A 504 1.00 4.29 21.54
N ILE A 505 0.80 4.52 22.84
CA ILE A 505 1.66 5.41 23.62
C ILE A 505 3.11 4.90 23.59
N ALA A 506 3.33 3.60 23.84
CA ALA A 506 4.65 2.98 23.77
C ALA A 506 5.34 3.19 22.42
N VAL A 507 4.62 2.95 21.31
CA VAL A 507 5.14 3.18 19.96
C VAL A 507 5.56 4.64 19.73
N SER A 508 4.76 5.62 20.16
CA SER A 508 5.09 7.03 19.97
C SER A 508 6.24 7.49 20.87
N LEU A 509 6.33 6.97 22.10
CA LEU A 509 7.48 7.20 22.98
C LEU A 509 8.77 6.67 22.35
N LYS A 510 8.77 5.42 21.88
CA LYS A 510 9.93 4.84 21.18
C LYS A 510 10.36 5.69 19.99
N SER A 511 9.43 6.17 19.15
CA SER A 511 9.80 7.02 18.01
C SER A 511 10.34 8.39 18.43
N LEU A 512 9.86 8.97 19.53
CA LEU A 512 10.46 10.17 20.14
C LEU A 512 11.86 9.90 20.71
N GLY A 513 12.10 8.71 21.29
CA GLY A 513 13.43 8.27 21.71
C GLY A 513 14.39 8.14 20.52
N ASN A 514 13.93 7.51 19.42
CA ASN A 514 14.70 7.37 18.19
C ASN A 514 15.01 8.74 17.55
N LEU A 515 14.08 9.70 17.63
CA LEU A 515 14.32 11.09 17.24
C LEU A 515 15.48 11.72 18.04
N GLN A 516 15.62 11.43 19.34
CA GLN A 516 16.75 11.93 20.13
C GLN A 516 18.08 11.30 19.71
N ILE A 517 18.08 9.99 19.41
CA ILE A 517 19.26 9.32 18.82
C ILE A 517 19.68 10.02 17.52
N ALA A 518 18.72 10.30 16.63
CA ALA A 518 19.00 10.98 15.36
C ALA A 518 19.52 12.42 15.54
N ARG A 519 19.21 13.08 16.67
CA ARG A 519 19.75 14.39 17.06
C ARG A 519 21.13 14.32 17.71
N GLY A 520 21.69 13.11 17.86
CA GLY A 520 22.97 12.91 18.55
C GLY A 520 22.88 13.02 20.07
N LYS A 521 21.69 12.82 20.65
CA LYS A 521 21.42 12.90 22.11
C LYS A 521 20.91 11.56 22.65
N PRO A 522 21.74 10.51 22.69
CA PRO A 522 21.32 9.18 23.14
C PRO A 522 20.89 9.14 24.62
N GLU A 523 21.39 10.02 25.48
CA GLU A 523 20.98 10.17 26.88
C GLU A 523 19.51 10.56 27.04
N ASP A 524 19.04 11.51 26.21
CA ASP A 524 17.66 11.98 26.23
C ASP A 524 16.68 10.92 25.69
N SER A 525 17.17 9.87 25.04
CA SER A 525 16.35 8.79 24.47
C SER A 525 15.95 7.72 25.49
N ILE A 526 16.75 7.51 26.55
CA ILE A 526 16.56 6.41 27.50
C ILE A 526 15.22 6.48 28.25
N PRO A 527 14.78 7.64 28.77
CA PRO A 527 13.50 7.72 29.48
C PRO A 527 12.32 7.27 28.62
N TYR A 528 12.33 7.66 27.34
CA TYR A 528 11.29 7.26 26.38
C TYR A 528 11.26 5.76 26.15
N PHE A 529 12.42 5.12 25.94
CA PHE A 529 12.48 3.68 25.72
C PHE A 529 12.18 2.87 26.98
N ALA A 530 12.56 3.37 28.16
CA ALA A 530 12.25 2.71 29.43
C ALA A 530 10.75 2.73 29.74
N GLU A 531 10.09 3.88 29.52
CA GLU A 531 8.63 4.00 29.67
C GLU A 531 7.90 3.13 28.63
N ALA A 532 8.34 3.11 27.37
CA ALA A 532 7.78 2.23 26.35
C ALA A 532 7.93 0.74 26.74
N LEU A 533 9.12 0.33 27.20
CA LEU A 533 9.40 -1.04 27.63
C LEU A 533 8.51 -1.47 28.80
N GLU A 534 8.27 -0.57 29.77
CA GLU A 534 7.38 -0.84 30.89
C GLU A 534 5.94 -1.08 30.42
N ILE A 535 5.45 -0.25 29.50
CA ILE A 535 4.11 -0.39 28.92
C ILE A 535 4.02 -1.70 28.13
N ASP A 536 4.92 -1.95 27.18
CA ASP A 536 4.89 -3.14 26.32
C ASP A 536 5.09 -4.44 27.14
N SER A 537 5.86 -4.40 28.23
CA SER A 537 5.98 -5.54 29.15
C SER A 537 4.70 -5.82 29.92
N LYS A 538 3.99 -4.77 30.37
CA LYS A 538 2.70 -4.89 31.08
C LYS A 538 1.58 -5.34 30.14
N THR A 539 1.57 -4.88 28.90
CA THR A 539 0.56 -5.27 27.92
C THR A 539 0.88 -6.61 27.26
N GLY A 540 2.08 -7.17 27.43
CA GLY A 540 2.46 -8.46 26.85
C GLY A 540 2.85 -8.38 25.37
N ASN A 541 3.12 -7.18 24.85
CA ASN A 541 3.55 -6.96 23.47
C ASN A 541 5.01 -7.36 23.29
N LYS A 542 5.25 -8.62 22.89
CA LYS A 542 6.59 -9.19 22.73
C LYS A 542 7.41 -8.50 21.64
N ILE A 543 6.77 -8.07 20.55
CA ILE A 543 7.46 -7.37 19.44
C ILE A 543 7.93 -6.00 19.89
N GLY A 544 7.06 -5.25 20.57
CA GLY A 544 7.36 -3.95 21.17
C GLY A 544 8.54 -4.04 22.14
N THR A 545 8.44 -4.97 23.09
CA THR A 545 9.50 -5.29 24.06
C THR A 545 10.86 -5.57 23.40
N GLY A 546 10.89 -6.42 22.36
CA GLY A 546 12.13 -6.72 21.64
C GLY A 546 12.74 -5.49 20.96
N ARG A 547 11.90 -4.62 20.38
CA ARG A 547 12.33 -3.38 19.74
C ARG A 547 12.81 -2.35 20.77
N ASP A 548 12.14 -2.20 21.90
CA ASP A 548 12.57 -1.29 22.95
C ASP A 548 13.92 -1.70 23.54
N LEU A 549 14.12 -3.00 23.77
CA LEU A 549 15.43 -3.54 24.16
C LEU A 549 16.51 -3.26 23.10
N LEU A 550 16.20 -3.46 21.83
CA LEU A 550 17.13 -3.13 20.75
C LEU A 550 17.56 -1.65 20.80
N TYR A 551 16.61 -0.72 20.92
CA TYR A 551 16.91 0.71 20.97
C TYR A 551 17.61 1.15 22.26
N LEU A 552 17.29 0.54 23.41
CA LEU A 552 18.07 0.69 24.65
C LEU A 552 19.51 0.22 24.47
N GLY A 553 19.72 -0.89 23.75
CA GLY A 553 21.05 -1.37 23.38
C GLY A 553 21.83 -0.37 22.51
N ILE A 554 21.17 0.26 21.54
CA ILE A 554 21.76 1.32 20.71
C ILE A 554 22.15 2.53 21.57
N ALA A 555 21.24 3.00 22.44
CA ALA A 555 21.50 4.13 23.33
C ALA A 555 22.64 3.84 24.32
N ALA A 556 22.65 2.65 24.91
CA ALA A 556 23.72 2.22 25.82
C ALA A 556 25.09 2.14 25.12
N ARG A 557 25.14 1.62 23.88
CA ARG A 557 26.37 1.58 23.07
C ARG A 557 26.88 3.00 22.81
N ALA A 558 26.00 3.92 22.44
CA ALA A 558 26.35 5.32 22.18
C ALA A 558 26.89 6.04 23.45
N GLN A 559 26.49 5.60 24.65
CA GLN A 559 27.04 6.07 25.94
C GLN A 559 28.33 5.36 26.36
N GLY A 560 28.84 4.40 25.59
CA GLY A 560 29.99 3.57 25.97
C GLY A 560 29.69 2.51 27.04
N LYS A 561 28.41 2.29 27.40
CA LYS A 561 27.98 1.28 28.38
C LYS A 561 27.89 -0.10 27.73
N ASN A 562 29.04 -0.63 27.34
CA ASN A 562 29.15 -1.78 26.45
C ASN A 562 28.49 -3.07 27.00
N ASP A 563 28.62 -3.35 28.31
CA ASP A 563 28.03 -4.55 28.91
C ASP A 563 26.50 -4.49 28.92
N GLN A 564 25.93 -3.33 29.23
CA GLN A 564 24.48 -3.11 29.16
C GLN A 564 23.98 -3.22 27.73
N ALA A 565 24.71 -2.62 26.77
CA ALA A 565 24.39 -2.74 25.36
C ALA A 565 24.38 -4.20 24.89
N ALA A 566 25.36 -5.00 25.32
CA ALA A 566 25.46 -6.42 24.99
C ALA A 566 24.27 -7.22 25.55
N ASP A 567 23.86 -6.99 26.80
CA ASP A 567 22.70 -7.68 27.38
C ASP A 567 21.40 -7.34 26.64
N TYR A 568 21.15 -6.05 26.41
CA TYR A 568 19.96 -5.59 25.70
C TYR A 568 19.87 -6.17 24.28
N LEU A 569 20.97 -6.12 23.51
CA LEU A 569 21.00 -6.67 22.15
C LEU A 569 20.84 -8.19 22.14
N ARG A 570 21.42 -8.91 23.11
CA ARG A 570 21.25 -10.37 23.24
C ARG A 570 19.79 -10.75 23.50
N ARG A 571 19.12 -10.05 24.41
CA ARG A 571 17.70 -10.29 24.74
C ARG A 571 16.78 -9.96 23.56
N ALA A 572 17.02 -8.84 22.88
CA ALA A 572 16.30 -8.48 21.66
C ALA A 572 16.45 -9.55 20.57
N LEU A 573 17.68 -10.01 20.30
CA LEU A 573 17.97 -11.06 19.32
C LEU A 573 17.26 -12.38 19.64
N ALA A 574 17.27 -12.79 20.90
CA ALA A 574 16.57 -14.00 21.33
C ALA A 574 15.06 -13.91 21.05
N GLY A 575 14.44 -12.78 21.40
CA GLY A 575 13.03 -12.53 21.12
C GLY A 575 12.70 -12.51 19.63
N PHE A 576 13.51 -11.83 18.80
CA PHE A 576 13.28 -11.79 17.35
C PHE A 576 13.43 -13.18 16.70
N ARG A 577 14.34 -14.03 17.18
CA ARG A 577 14.48 -15.41 16.69
C ARG A 577 13.31 -16.29 17.07
N GLU A 578 12.85 -16.21 18.33
CA GLU A 578 11.69 -16.95 18.82
C GLU A 578 10.43 -16.63 18.00
N LEU A 579 10.19 -15.34 17.75
CA LEU A 579 9.06 -14.86 16.95
C LEU A 579 9.28 -15.04 15.44
N GLY A 580 10.53 -15.25 15.02
CA GLY A 580 10.97 -15.34 13.64
C GLY A 580 10.80 -14.01 12.87
N LEU A 581 11.07 -12.88 13.52
CA LEU A 581 11.09 -11.54 12.94
C LEU A 581 12.43 -11.29 12.23
N ARG A 582 12.55 -11.76 10.99
CA ARG A 582 13.83 -11.82 10.25
C ARG A 582 14.45 -10.44 10.01
N SER A 583 13.65 -9.44 9.67
CA SER A 583 14.15 -8.07 9.44
C SER A 583 14.69 -7.44 10.73
N ASP A 584 13.98 -7.60 11.85
CA ASP A 584 14.42 -7.12 13.17
C ASP A 584 15.66 -7.89 13.66
N GLU A 585 15.73 -9.21 13.41
CA GLU A 585 16.92 -10.04 13.69
C GLU A 585 18.16 -9.52 12.95
N ALA A 586 18.05 -9.25 11.64
CA ALA A 586 19.16 -8.71 10.86
C ALA A 586 19.63 -7.36 11.41
N PHE A 587 18.70 -6.46 11.74
CA PHE A 587 19.07 -5.15 12.29
C PHE A 587 19.71 -5.25 13.67
N ALA A 588 19.25 -6.14 14.53
CA ALA A 588 19.87 -6.39 15.83
C ALA A 588 21.27 -7.02 15.71
N LEU A 589 21.49 -7.92 14.73
CA LEU A 589 22.83 -8.45 14.41
C LEU A 589 23.78 -7.37 13.91
N TYR A 590 23.28 -6.43 13.09
CA TYR A 590 24.05 -5.26 12.66
C TYR A 590 24.45 -4.36 13.85
N GLN A 591 23.53 -4.08 14.78
CA GLN A 591 23.86 -3.31 15.99
C GLN A 591 24.83 -4.04 16.91
N LYS A 592 24.73 -5.37 17.00
CA LYS A 592 25.69 -6.22 17.71
C LYS A 592 27.08 -6.15 17.07
N SER A 593 27.17 -6.22 15.75
CA SER A 593 28.44 -6.05 15.01
C SER A 593 29.08 -4.68 15.28
N LEU A 594 28.30 -3.60 15.31
CA LEU A 594 28.80 -2.27 15.68
C LEU A 594 29.32 -2.21 17.13
N LEU A 595 28.65 -2.86 18.07
CA LEU A 595 29.13 -2.97 19.45
C LEU A 595 30.44 -3.77 19.53
N GLU A 596 30.52 -4.90 18.83
CA GLU A 596 31.71 -5.76 18.77
C GLU A 596 32.91 -5.03 18.17
N LYS A 597 32.69 -4.26 17.10
CA LYS A 597 33.69 -3.33 16.54
C LYS A 597 34.18 -2.33 17.59
N GLN A 598 33.26 -1.68 18.31
CA GLN A 598 33.57 -0.67 19.33
C GLN A 598 34.42 -1.22 20.49
N ILE A 599 34.23 -2.49 20.86
CA ILE A 599 35.00 -3.16 21.92
C ILE A 599 36.23 -3.93 21.41
N GLY A 600 36.57 -3.81 20.11
CA GLY A 600 37.76 -4.43 19.52
C GLY A 600 37.65 -5.92 19.21
N LYS A 601 36.44 -6.49 19.18
CA LYS A 601 36.20 -7.90 18.81
C LYS A 601 35.91 -8.03 17.31
N THR A 602 36.92 -7.75 16.48
CA THR A 602 36.78 -7.67 15.02
C THR A 602 36.23 -8.97 14.39
N ASP A 603 36.68 -10.15 14.84
CA ASP A 603 36.21 -11.43 14.27
C ASP A 603 34.74 -11.72 14.60
N ASP A 604 34.31 -11.42 15.82
CA ASP A 604 32.90 -11.53 16.22
C ASP A 604 32.04 -10.53 15.43
N ALA A 605 32.53 -9.30 15.25
CA ALA A 605 31.86 -8.27 14.47
C ALA A 605 31.66 -8.70 13.00
N ILE A 606 32.67 -9.34 12.40
CA ILE A 606 32.60 -9.93 11.06
C ILE A 606 31.51 -11.02 11.01
N ALA A 607 31.54 -11.97 11.95
CA ALA A 607 30.55 -13.05 11.98
C ALA A 607 29.11 -12.51 12.16
N SER A 608 28.92 -11.50 13.00
CA SER A 608 27.60 -10.87 13.22
C SER A 608 27.07 -10.16 11.98
N VAL A 609 27.91 -9.41 11.25
CA VAL A 609 27.47 -8.71 10.03
C VAL A 609 27.26 -9.67 8.86
N GLU A 610 28.05 -10.74 8.76
CA GLU A 610 27.82 -11.82 7.78
C GLU A 610 26.47 -12.51 8.01
N ALA A 611 26.13 -12.80 9.26
CA ALA A 611 24.83 -13.35 9.62
C ALA A 611 23.69 -12.38 9.25
N ALA A 612 23.87 -11.08 9.49
CA ALA A 612 22.89 -10.07 9.10
C ALA A 612 22.72 -10.00 7.56
N ILE A 613 23.84 -10.01 6.82
CA ILE A 613 23.87 -10.01 5.34
C ILE A 613 23.13 -11.24 4.79
N ALA A 614 23.37 -12.42 5.37
CA ALA A 614 22.69 -13.65 4.94
C ALA A 614 21.16 -13.56 5.07
N ILE A 615 20.66 -12.90 6.13
CA ILE A 615 19.22 -12.69 6.32
C ILE A 615 18.66 -11.72 5.27
N VAL A 616 19.30 -10.55 5.06
CA VAL A 616 18.79 -9.57 4.10
C VAL A 616 18.86 -10.09 2.66
N GLU A 617 19.86 -10.91 2.31
CA GLU A 617 19.91 -11.57 1.01
C GLU A 617 18.79 -12.61 0.83
N ALA A 618 18.45 -13.35 1.88
CA ALA A 618 17.32 -14.27 1.85
C ALA A 618 15.98 -13.53 1.67
N LEU A 619 15.79 -12.40 2.34
CA LEU A 619 14.60 -11.55 2.20
C LEU A 619 14.52 -10.92 0.80
N ARG A 620 15.63 -10.40 0.27
CA ARG A 620 15.72 -9.81 -1.07
C ARG A 620 15.26 -10.78 -2.15
N LYS A 621 15.69 -12.05 -2.08
CA LYS A 621 15.34 -13.08 -3.08
C LYS A 621 13.84 -13.33 -3.22
N ASN A 622 13.06 -13.06 -2.17
CA ASN A 622 11.62 -13.26 -2.19
C ASN A 622 10.83 -12.06 -2.74
N ILE A 623 11.48 -10.93 -3.03
CA ILE A 623 10.83 -9.77 -3.64
C ILE A 623 10.75 -10.01 -5.14
N ALA A 624 9.55 -10.10 -5.72
CA ALA A 624 9.43 -10.44 -7.13
C ALA A 624 9.61 -9.23 -8.06
N ALA A 625 9.34 -8.00 -7.63
CA ALA A 625 9.53 -6.80 -8.46
C ALA A 625 10.97 -6.26 -8.40
N ASN A 626 11.61 -6.06 -9.56
CA ASN A 626 13.00 -5.57 -9.65
C ASN A 626 13.21 -4.19 -9.02
N ASP A 627 12.26 -3.28 -9.20
CA ASP A 627 12.37 -1.92 -8.65
C ASP A 627 12.30 -1.96 -7.12
N LEU A 628 11.46 -2.83 -6.55
CA LEU A 628 11.39 -3.03 -5.10
C LEU A 628 12.62 -3.77 -4.55
N GLN A 629 13.20 -4.71 -5.29
CA GLN A 629 14.50 -5.32 -4.94
C GLN A 629 15.60 -4.27 -4.88
N THR A 630 15.59 -3.33 -5.83
CA THR A 630 16.55 -2.23 -5.91
C THR A 630 16.41 -1.28 -4.73
N SER A 631 15.19 -0.81 -4.45
CA SER A 631 14.91 0.03 -3.27
C SER A 631 15.25 -0.67 -1.96
N TYR A 632 14.88 -1.95 -1.83
CA TYR A 632 15.20 -2.74 -0.64
C TYR A 632 16.71 -2.84 -0.44
N PHE A 633 17.46 -3.13 -1.52
CA PHE A 633 18.91 -3.23 -1.46
C PHE A 633 19.58 -1.93 -1.01
N ALA A 634 19.12 -0.78 -1.52
CA ALA A 634 19.59 0.53 -1.07
C ALA A 634 19.36 0.75 0.44
N SER A 635 18.26 0.24 0.99
CA SER A 635 17.94 0.36 2.43
C SER A 635 18.85 -0.46 3.36
N VAL A 636 19.50 -1.52 2.83
CA VAL A 636 20.38 -2.43 3.59
C VAL A 636 21.87 -2.27 3.24
N GLN A 637 22.25 -1.23 2.51
CA GLN A 637 23.65 -1.06 2.09
C GLN A 637 24.64 -0.88 3.24
N LYS A 638 24.20 -0.26 4.36
CA LYS A 638 25.02 -0.04 5.56
C LYS A 638 25.64 -1.32 6.13
N TYR A 639 24.99 -2.47 5.92
CA TYR A 639 25.46 -3.77 6.38
C TYR A 639 26.73 -4.18 5.61
N TYR A 640 26.72 -4.00 4.29
CA TYR A 640 27.87 -4.25 3.43
C TYR A 640 29.01 -3.27 3.64
N GLU A 641 28.69 -2.01 3.98
CA GLU A 641 29.69 -0.99 4.28
C GLU A 641 30.46 -1.34 5.55
N LEU A 642 29.76 -1.71 6.61
CA LEU A 642 30.37 -2.20 7.84
C LEU A 642 31.20 -3.47 7.59
N TYR A 643 30.72 -4.39 6.75
CA TYR A 643 31.46 -5.61 6.44
C TYR A 643 32.77 -5.32 5.70
N VAL A 644 32.75 -4.45 4.68
CA VAL A 644 33.98 -4.01 4.01
C VAL A 644 34.94 -3.33 4.97
N GLU A 645 34.44 -2.44 5.82
CA GLU A 645 35.27 -1.75 6.80
C GLU A 645 35.97 -2.73 7.75
N LEU A 646 35.24 -3.69 8.29
CA LEU A 646 35.79 -4.71 9.20
C LEU A 646 36.82 -5.62 8.51
N LEU A 647 36.58 -6.01 7.26
CA LEU A 647 37.54 -6.79 6.47
C LEU A 647 38.81 -5.97 6.17
N MET A 648 38.67 -4.69 5.85
CA MET A 648 39.82 -3.80 5.62
C MET A 648 40.59 -3.50 6.90
N GLN A 649 39.90 -3.41 8.04
CA GLN A 649 40.53 -3.36 9.35
C GLN A 649 41.36 -4.63 9.60
N LYS A 650 40.79 -5.82 9.36
CA LYS A 650 41.49 -7.09 9.54
C LYS A 650 42.69 -7.23 8.60
N ASN A 651 42.57 -6.77 7.35
CA ASN A 651 43.68 -6.71 6.39
C ASN A 651 44.84 -5.84 6.92
N ARG A 652 44.53 -4.70 7.54
CA ARG A 652 45.53 -3.81 8.15
C ARG A 652 46.21 -4.44 9.38
N GLU A 653 45.44 -5.12 10.22
CA GLU A 653 45.92 -5.75 11.46
C GLU A 653 46.83 -6.96 11.17
N THR A 654 46.50 -7.76 10.15
CA THR A 654 47.17 -9.04 9.86
C THR A 654 48.20 -8.96 8.73
N GLY A 655 48.06 -7.99 7.81
CA GLY A 655 48.82 -7.95 6.55
C GLY A 655 48.40 -9.02 5.53
N ASP A 656 47.37 -9.82 5.82
CA ASP A 656 46.89 -10.88 4.92
C ASP A 656 46.04 -10.28 3.79
N ARG A 657 46.63 -10.26 2.59
CA ARG A 657 46.00 -9.78 1.34
C ARG A 657 44.73 -10.54 0.96
N GLY A 658 44.48 -11.71 1.55
CA GLY A 658 43.21 -12.42 1.43
C GLY A 658 42.02 -11.61 1.92
N PHE A 659 42.19 -10.81 2.99
CA PHE A 659 41.13 -9.93 3.49
C PHE A 659 40.87 -8.73 2.56
N ALA A 660 41.91 -8.19 1.91
CA ALA A 660 41.72 -7.18 0.87
C ALA A 660 40.84 -7.70 -0.27
N TYR A 661 41.03 -8.95 -0.71
CA TYR A 661 40.17 -9.54 -1.73
C TYR A 661 38.76 -9.85 -1.22
N LYS A 662 38.61 -10.35 0.01
CA LYS A 662 37.27 -10.52 0.61
C LYS A 662 36.52 -9.19 0.69
N ALA A 663 37.20 -8.09 1.02
CA ALA A 663 36.61 -6.76 1.07
C ALA A 663 36.18 -6.27 -0.33
N LEU A 664 37.01 -6.51 -1.34
CA LEU A 664 36.64 -6.29 -2.75
C LEU A 664 35.41 -7.12 -3.14
N GLN A 665 35.39 -8.40 -2.79
CA GLN A 665 34.26 -9.30 -3.06
C GLN A 665 32.98 -8.80 -2.37
N ALA A 666 33.05 -8.36 -1.11
CA ALA A 666 31.95 -7.76 -0.39
C ALA A 666 31.49 -6.42 -1.00
N SER A 667 32.40 -5.67 -1.64
CA SER A 667 32.07 -4.49 -2.45
C SER A 667 31.31 -4.83 -3.73
N GLU A 668 31.76 -5.85 -4.43
CA GLU A 668 31.12 -6.37 -5.63
C GLU A 668 29.77 -7.06 -5.37
N MET A 669 29.61 -7.70 -4.20
CA MET A 669 28.32 -8.19 -3.71
C MET A 669 27.33 -7.06 -3.46
N ALA A 670 27.84 -5.87 -3.16
CA ALA A 670 27.05 -4.71 -2.84
C ALA A 670 26.79 -3.77 -4.02
N ARG A 671 27.13 -4.20 -5.25
CA ARG A 671 27.06 -3.36 -6.46
C ARG A 671 26.30 -4.03 -7.61
N ALA A 672 25.60 -3.21 -8.40
CA ALA A 672 24.99 -3.56 -9.68
C ALA A 672 24.09 -4.82 -9.64
N ARG A 673 23.39 -5.05 -8.53
CA ARG A 673 22.63 -6.29 -8.29
C ARG A 673 21.42 -6.39 -9.21
N GLY A 674 20.68 -5.31 -9.40
CA GLY A 674 19.57 -5.25 -10.35
C GLY A 674 20.02 -5.48 -11.79
N LEU A 675 21.19 -4.97 -12.18
CA LEU A 675 21.75 -5.24 -13.52
C LEU A 675 22.16 -6.72 -13.67
N LEU A 676 22.80 -7.32 -12.68
CA LEU A 676 23.14 -8.74 -12.70
C LEU A 676 21.90 -9.63 -12.81
N ASP A 677 20.85 -9.31 -12.07
CA ASP A 677 19.58 -10.03 -12.10
C ASP A 677 18.95 -9.96 -13.49
N LEU A 678 18.91 -8.75 -14.07
CA LEU A 678 18.47 -8.52 -15.43
C LEU A 678 19.33 -9.30 -16.46
N LEU A 679 20.66 -9.25 -16.35
CA LEU A 679 21.53 -9.95 -17.30
C LEU A 679 21.34 -11.48 -17.27
N ALA A 680 21.14 -12.06 -16.09
CA ALA A 680 20.89 -13.49 -15.94
C ALA A 680 19.51 -13.89 -16.49
N GLU A 681 18.48 -13.03 -16.33
CA GLU A 681 17.14 -13.24 -16.92
C GLU A 681 17.17 -13.20 -18.45
N ALA A 682 17.99 -12.33 -19.06
CA ALA A 682 18.07 -12.19 -20.51
C ALA A 682 18.70 -13.40 -21.21
N GLU A 683 19.64 -14.09 -20.58
CA GLU A 683 20.35 -15.24 -21.18
C GLU A 683 19.44 -16.46 -21.36
N THR A 684 18.45 -16.65 -20.47
CA THR A 684 17.63 -17.86 -20.42
C THR A 684 16.35 -17.79 -21.28
N ASP A 685 16.15 -16.70 -22.05
CA ASP A 685 14.93 -16.36 -22.82
C ASP A 685 13.63 -16.75 -22.07
N LEU A 686 13.57 -16.41 -20.78
CA LEU A 686 12.53 -16.87 -19.84
C LEU A 686 11.12 -16.42 -20.24
N ARG A 687 11.02 -15.41 -21.11
CA ARG A 687 9.74 -14.89 -21.62
C ARG A 687 9.09 -15.79 -22.68
N SER A 688 9.84 -16.71 -23.28
CA SER A 688 9.35 -17.63 -24.34
C SER A 688 8.32 -18.67 -23.84
N GLY A 689 8.22 -18.90 -22.53
CA GLY A 689 7.30 -19.86 -21.92
C GLY A 689 6.15 -19.24 -21.11
N VAL A 690 6.03 -17.92 -21.08
CA VAL A 690 5.01 -17.18 -20.30
C VAL A 690 3.69 -17.16 -21.07
N ASP A 691 2.56 -17.27 -20.35
CA ASP A 691 1.22 -17.17 -20.94
C ASP A 691 1.09 -15.89 -21.82
N PRO A 692 0.75 -16.02 -23.12
CA PRO A 692 0.57 -14.88 -24.03
C PRO A 692 -0.39 -13.81 -23.50
N LYS A 693 -1.38 -14.18 -22.69
CA LYS A 693 -2.32 -13.22 -22.08
C LYS A 693 -1.63 -12.30 -21.06
N LEU A 694 -0.71 -12.84 -20.27
CA LEU A 694 0.06 -12.06 -19.30
C LEU A 694 1.00 -11.09 -20.02
N LEU A 695 1.62 -11.53 -21.12
CA LEU A 695 2.46 -10.67 -21.96
C LEU A 695 1.66 -9.58 -22.68
N ALA A 696 0.44 -9.89 -23.15
CA ALA A 696 -0.46 -8.91 -23.73
C ALA A 696 -0.88 -7.84 -22.70
N ARG A 697 -1.26 -8.26 -21.49
CA ARG A 697 -1.61 -7.32 -20.41
C ARG A 697 -0.40 -6.49 -19.96
N GLU A 698 0.80 -7.06 -19.96
CA GLU A 698 2.04 -6.34 -19.68
C GLU A 698 2.23 -5.19 -20.68
N LYS A 699 2.00 -5.47 -21.97
CA LYS A 699 2.07 -4.47 -23.04
C LYS A 699 1.03 -3.36 -22.85
N GLU A 700 -0.24 -3.73 -22.61
CA GLU A 700 -1.32 -2.77 -22.36
C GLU A 700 -1.00 -1.85 -21.18
N LEU A 701 -0.57 -2.40 -20.05
CA LEU A 701 -0.25 -1.61 -18.85
C LEU A 701 0.88 -0.61 -19.12
N ILE A 702 1.92 -1.01 -19.86
CA ILE A 702 3.00 -0.10 -20.24
C ILE A 702 2.47 1.03 -21.13
N GLU A 703 1.60 0.73 -22.09
CA GLU A 703 0.99 1.73 -22.98
C GLU A 703 0.11 2.71 -22.20
N GLU A 704 -0.70 2.20 -21.27
CA GLU A 704 -1.52 3.02 -20.37
C GLU A 704 -0.66 3.92 -19.47
N ILE A 705 0.37 3.37 -18.82
CA ILE A 705 1.32 4.14 -17.98
C ILE A 705 1.95 5.26 -18.80
N ASN A 706 2.44 4.95 -20.00
CA ASN A 706 3.05 5.93 -20.88
C ASN A 706 2.06 7.03 -21.29
N ALA A 707 0.82 6.66 -21.61
CA ALA A 707 -0.22 7.61 -21.98
C ALA A 707 -0.60 8.54 -20.80
N ARG A 708 -0.76 7.99 -19.59
CA ARG A 708 -1.06 8.77 -18.39
C ARG A 708 0.11 9.64 -17.97
N ALA A 709 1.34 9.13 -18.03
CA ALA A 709 2.55 9.93 -17.80
C ALA A 709 2.62 11.09 -18.79
N ALA A 710 2.38 10.84 -20.08
CA ALA A 710 2.34 11.91 -21.08
C ALA A 710 1.28 12.98 -20.77
N ASN A 711 0.10 12.59 -20.28
CA ASN A 711 -0.95 13.51 -19.86
C ASN A 711 -0.62 14.23 -18.53
N GLN A 712 0.01 13.56 -17.57
CA GLN A 712 0.37 14.12 -16.27
C GLN A 712 1.34 15.27 -16.47
N LEU A 713 2.30 15.02 -17.36
CA LEU A 713 3.24 15.98 -17.83
C LEU A 713 2.54 17.23 -18.42
N LYS A 714 1.42 17.10 -19.17
CA LYS A 714 0.57 18.22 -19.68
C LYS A 714 0.02 19.14 -18.58
N ALA A 715 -0.14 18.61 -17.37
CA ALA A 715 -0.78 19.32 -16.26
C ALA A 715 0.22 19.99 -15.29
N VAL A 716 1.51 19.65 -15.33
CA VAL A 716 2.47 19.99 -14.25
C VAL A 716 2.75 21.49 -14.07
N ASN A 717 2.67 22.26 -15.16
CA ASN A 717 2.99 23.70 -15.18
C ASN A 717 1.73 24.58 -15.34
N ASP A 718 0.54 23.98 -15.30
CA ASP A 718 -0.73 24.70 -15.43
C ASP A 718 -1.40 24.77 -14.06
N PRO A 719 -1.41 25.95 -13.40
CA PRO A 719 -2.04 26.11 -12.08
C PRO A 719 -3.51 25.70 -12.06
N GLN A 720 -4.21 25.81 -13.20
CA GLN A 720 -5.62 25.41 -13.32
C GLN A 720 -5.80 23.89 -13.40
N LYS A 721 -4.73 23.13 -13.74
CA LYS A 721 -4.75 21.66 -13.85
C LYS A 721 -4.08 20.96 -12.68
N LYS A 722 -3.82 21.66 -11.58
CA LYS A 722 -3.21 21.06 -10.36
C LYS A 722 -4.00 19.85 -9.85
N GLU A 723 -5.32 19.88 -9.93
CA GLU A 723 -6.16 18.75 -9.52
C GLU A 723 -6.09 17.58 -10.53
N TYR A 724 -6.10 17.89 -11.83
CA TYR A 724 -5.91 16.88 -12.87
C TYR A 724 -4.53 16.21 -12.80
N PHE A 725 -3.48 16.95 -12.45
CA PHE A 725 -2.15 16.41 -12.18
C PHE A 725 -2.15 15.39 -11.04
N LYS A 726 -2.85 15.69 -9.93
CA LYS A 726 -2.99 14.75 -8.81
C LYS A 726 -3.71 13.47 -9.23
N VAL A 727 -4.82 13.61 -9.97
CA VAL A 727 -5.57 12.46 -10.51
C VAL A 727 -4.67 11.58 -11.38
N LEU A 728 -3.92 12.16 -12.30
CA LEU A 728 -3.02 11.41 -13.18
C LEU A 728 -1.86 10.76 -12.42
N THR A 729 -1.37 11.41 -11.36
CA THR A 729 -0.36 10.82 -10.46
C THR A 729 -0.90 9.53 -9.83
N ALA A 730 -2.11 9.59 -9.29
CA ALA A 730 -2.77 8.43 -8.69
C ALA A 730 -3.08 7.33 -9.72
N GLU A 731 -3.50 7.69 -10.94
CA GLU A 731 -3.72 6.72 -12.02
C GLU A 731 -2.43 6.00 -12.42
N ILE A 732 -1.32 6.73 -12.58
CA ILE A 732 -0.03 6.13 -12.92
C ILE A 732 0.44 5.21 -11.80
N GLU A 733 0.35 5.64 -10.54
CA GLU A 733 0.71 4.79 -9.41
C GLU A 733 -0.11 3.49 -9.38
N LYS A 734 -1.42 3.58 -9.63
CA LYS A 734 -2.28 2.40 -9.75
C LYS A 734 -1.79 1.46 -10.86
N LEU A 735 -1.54 1.98 -12.06
CA LEU A 735 -1.10 1.17 -13.20
C LEU A 735 0.29 0.57 -12.99
N THR A 736 1.21 1.32 -12.37
CA THR A 736 2.52 0.80 -11.98
C THR A 736 2.39 -0.34 -10.98
N ASN A 737 1.48 -0.24 -10.01
CA ASN A 737 1.23 -1.32 -9.04
C ASN A 737 0.64 -2.57 -9.71
N GLU A 738 -0.28 -2.40 -10.67
CA GLU A 738 -0.80 -3.50 -11.50
C GLU A 738 0.32 -4.16 -12.31
N TYR A 739 1.21 -3.34 -12.90
CA TYR A 739 2.36 -3.81 -13.65
C TYR A 739 3.34 -4.62 -12.78
N GLU A 740 3.66 -4.14 -11.57
CA GLU A 740 4.52 -4.87 -10.62
C GLU A 740 3.90 -6.21 -10.21
N THR A 741 2.59 -6.22 -9.94
CA THR A 741 1.86 -7.45 -9.58
C THR A 741 1.87 -8.45 -10.73
N LEU A 742 1.70 -7.96 -11.96
CA LEU A 742 1.78 -8.77 -13.17
C LEU A 742 3.20 -9.31 -13.39
N GLN A 743 4.24 -8.50 -13.21
CA GLN A 743 5.64 -8.96 -13.26
C GLN A 743 5.90 -10.08 -12.26
N ALA A 744 5.40 -9.94 -11.04
CA ALA A 744 5.51 -10.96 -10.02
C ALA A 744 4.79 -12.26 -10.42
N ALA A 745 3.59 -12.16 -10.98
CA ALA A 745 2.84 -13.30 -11.48
C ALA A 745 3.56 -14.02 -12.63
N ILE A 746 4.12 -13.25 -13.59
CA ILE A 746 4.93 -13.79 -14.70
C ILE A 746 6.13 -14.57 -14.16
N ARG A 747 6.84 -14.02 -13.18
CA ARG A 747 8.02 -14.67 -12.56
C ARG A 747 7.65 -15.92 -11.78
N LYS A 748 6.53 -15.90 -11.07
CA LYS A 748 6.04 -17.05 -10.27
C LYS A 748 5.51 -18.18 -11.14
N ALA A 749 4.99 -17.87 -12.32
CA ALA A 749 4.43 -18.85 -13.25
C ALA A 749 5.49 -19.78 -13.87
N ASP A 750 6.76 -19.35 -13.90
CA ASP A 750 7.84 -20.13 -14.50
C ASP A 750 8.91 -20.51 -13.45
N PRO A 751 9.01 -21.81 -13.08
CA PRO A 751 10.00 -22.32 -12.13
C PRO A 751 11.45 -21.99 -12.50
N ARG A 752 11.74 -21.72 -13.78
CA ARG A 752 13.09 -21.36 -14.24
C ARG A 752 13.60 -20.06 -13.61
N TYR A 753 12.71 -19.12 -13.26
CA TYR A 753 13.09 -17.90 -12.51
C TYR A 753 13.69 -18.22 -11.13
N ALA A 754 13.20 -19.27 -10.46
CA ALA A 754 13.74 -19.70 -9.17
C ALA A 754 15.10 -20.42 -9.29
N SER A 755 15.42 -20.93 -10.48
CA SER A 755 16.66 -21.67 -10.78
C SER A 755 17.83 -20.80 -11.26
N ILE A 756 17.60 -19.49 -11.50
CA ILE A 756 18.64 -18.56 -11.94
C ILE A 756 19.73 -18.46 -10.87
N THR A 757 20.85 -19.15 -11.12
CA THR A 757 22.01 -19.12 -10.24
C THR A 757 22.81 -17.88 -10.58
N ARG A 758 22.66 -16.85 -9.76
CA ARG A 758 23.40 -15.59 -9.91
C ARG A 758 24.85 -15.79 -9.50
N ARG A 759 25.80 -15.34 -10.33
CA ARG A 759 27.20 -15.21 -9.91
C ARG A 759 27.32 -14.06 -8.91
N THR A 760 27.19 -14.36 -7.63
CA THR A 760 27.23 -13.34 -6.57
C THR A 760 28.61 -13.18 -5.91
N GLY A 761 29.64 -13.87 -6.38
CA GLY A 761 31.00 -13.72 -5.87
C GLY A 761 31.99 -14.54 -6.67
N LEU A 762 32.91 -13.86 -7.35
CA LEU A 762 34.05 -14.51 -8.00
C LEU A 762 35.08 -14.90 -6.93
N THR A 763 35.78 -16.00 -7.15
CA THR A 763 37.04 -16.29 -6.45
C THR A 763 38.15 -15.40 -7.01
N LEU A 764 39.23 -15.18 -6.24
CA LEU A 764 40.38 -14.38 -6.69
C LEU A 764 40.91 -14.91 -8.03
N ALA A 765 41.03 -16.22 -8.18
CA ALA A 765 41.48 -16.84 -9.42
C ALA A 765 40.55 -16.58 -10.61
N GLU A 766 39.23 -16.61 -10.42
CA GLU A 766 38.26 -16.28 -11.48
C GLU A 766 38.31 -14.80 -11.85
N ALA A 767 38.37 -13.92 -10.84
CA ALA A 767 38.50 -12.48 -11.04
C ALA A 767 39.78 -12.12 -11.81
N GLN A 768 40.91 -12.74 -11.47
CA GLN A 768 42.19 -12.52 -12.16
C GLN A 768 42.18 -13.07 -13.59
N LYS A 769 41.48 -14.19 -13.86
CA LYS A 769 41.32 -14.74 -15.22
C LYS A 769 40.53 -13.83 -16.16
N LEU A 770 39.75 -12.89 -15.63
CA LEU A 770 39.11 -11.85 -16.43
C LEU A 770 40.11 -10.77 -16.85
N LEU A 771 41.28 -10.65 -16.25
CA LEU A 771 42.22 -9.58 -16.60
C LEU A 771 43.28 -10.11 -17.57
N ASP A 772 43.51 -9.39 -18.66
CA ASP A 772 44.60 -9.68 -19.61
C ASP A 772 45.94 -9.19 -19.07
N ARG A 773 47.06 -9.76 -19.53
CA ARG A 773 48.41 -9.24 -19.21
C ARG A 773 48.51 -7.79 -19.67
N GLY A 774 48.78 -6.87 -18.74
CA GLY A 774 48.79 -5.42 -18.99
C GLY A 774 47.46 -4.71 -18.74
N THR A 775 46.47 -5.36 -18.13
CA THR A 775 45.23 -4.73 -17.63
C THR A 775 45.22 -4.67 -16.10
N ALA A 776 44.85 -3.52 -15.54
CA ALA A 776 44.50 -3.39 -14.11
C ALA A 776 43.01 -3.11 -13.96
N LEU A 777 42.36 -3.71 -12.97
CA LEU A 777 41.08 -3.23 -12.45
C LEU A 777 41.37 -2.32 -11.26
N ILE A 778 40.77 -1.14 -11.24
CA ILE A 778 40.74 -0.22 -10.11
C ILE A 778 39.29 -0.09 -9.65
N GLU A 779 38.99 -0.56 -8.45
CA GLU A 779 37.70 -0.36 -7.80
C GLU A 779 37.83 0.64 -6.67
N ILE A 780 36.93 1.62 -6.63
CA ILE A 780 36.88 2.64 -5.58
C ILE A 780 35.51 2.58 -4.93
N ARG A 781 35.48 2.38 -3.61
CA ARG A 781 34.26 2.44 -2.79
C ARG A 781 34.33 3.61 -1.82
N LEU A 782 33.29 4.45 -1.83
CA LEU A 782 33.19 5.59 -0.94
C LEU A 782 32.46 5.20 0.36
N GLY A 783 33.12 5.35 1.50
CA GLY A 783 32.51 5.15 2.83
C GLY A 783 32.51 6.43 3.64
N GLU A 784 31.60 6.54 4.61
CA GLU A 784 31.37 7.79 5.37
C GLU A 784 32.64 8.26 6.08
N GLU A 785 33.26 7.38 6.87
CA GLU A 785 34.49 7.69 7.62
C GLU A 785 35.76 7.45 6.79
N ARG A 786 35.79 6.36 6.03
CA ARG A 786 36.92 5.94 5.19
C ARG A 786 36.42 5.40 3.86
N SER A 787 37.19 5.65 2.81
CA SER A 787 36.96 5.07 1.49
C SER A 787 38.09 4.10 1.16
N TYR A 788 37.87 3.23 0.17
CA TYR A 788 38.83 2.18 -0.16
C TYR A 788 39.03 2.11 -1.67
N LEU A 789 40.27 1.84 -2.07
CA LEU A 789 40.66 1.55 -3.43
C LEU A 789 41.31 0.18 -3.49
N TRP A 790 40.89 -0.66 -4.41
CA TRP A 790 41.55 -1.92 -4.73
C TRP A 790 42.07 -1.87 -6.16
N ARG A 791 43.31 -2.34 -6.33
CA ARG A 791 43.92 -2.57 -7.64
C ARG A 791 44.10 -4.08 -7.81
N LEU A 792 43.36 -4.67 -8.74
CA LEU A 792 43.46 -6.08 -9.09
C LEU A 792 44.17 -6.23 -10.44
N THR A 793 45.09 -7.19 -10.52
CA THR A 793 45.85 -7.55 -11.73
C THR A 793 45.88 -9.07 -11.87
N PRO A 794 46.27 -9.62 -13.04
CA PRO A 794 46.44 -11.06 -13.20
C PRO A 794 47.38 -11.69 -12.15
N ASP A 795 48.34 -10.92 -11.63
CA ASP A 795 49.41 -11.42 -10.77
C ASP A 795 49.17 -11.14 -9.27
N GLY A 796 48.25 -10.24 -8.93
CA GLY A 796 47.94 -9.94 -7.53
C GLY A 796 46.93 -8.84 -7.29
N ILE A 797 46.68 -8.56 -6.01
CA ILE A 797 45.81 -7.50 -5.51
C ILE A 797 46.57 -6.57 -4.56
N GLU A 798 46.32 -5.27 -4.71
CA GLU A 798 46.77 -4.20 -3.83
C GLU A 798 45.55 -3.42 -3.33
N SER A 799 45.61 -2.88 -2.12
CA SER A 799 44.53 -2.09 -1.54
C SER A 799 45.06 -0.86 -0.82
N ARG A 800 44.32 0.23 -0.87
CA ARG A 800 44.64 1.49 -0.21
C ARG A 800 43.44 2.07 0.50
N GLU A 801 43.68 2.64 1.68
CA GLU A 801 42.69 3.45 2.36
C GLU A 801 42.76 4.91 1.89
N LEU A 802 41.58 5.48 1.70
CA LEU A 802 41.35 6.82 1.24
C LEU A 802 40.56 7.61 2.29
N PRO A 803 40.56 8.95 2.21
CA PRO A 803 39.70 9.79 3.06
C PRO A 803 38.22 9.41 2.96
N GLY A 804 37.43 9.81 3.96
CA GLY A 804 35.97 9.65 3.94
C GLY A 804 35.31 10.30 2.73
N ARG A 805 34.12 9.80 2.39
CA ARG A 805 33.32 10.16 1.21
C ARG A 805 33.27 11.66 0.95
N ASN A 806 32.98 12.46 1.98
CA ASN A 806 32.82 13.92 1.84
C ASN A 806 34.04 14.62 1.21
N ALA A 807 35.25 14.23 1.57
CA ALA A 807 36.47 14.84 1.03
C ALA A 807 36.66 14.51 -0.45
N ILE A 808 36.40 13.24 -0.83
CA ILE A 808 36.52 12.78 -2.22
C ILE A 808 35.41 13.39 -3.08
N GLU A 809 34.17 13.39 -2.59
CA GLU A 809 33.02 13.94 -3.30
C GLU A 809 33.15 15.44 -3.53
N ALA A 810 33.71 16.19 -2.57
CA ALA A 810 34.00 17.61 -2.74
C ALA A 810 34.99 17.86 -3.90
N ALA A 811 36.15 17.18 -3.88
CA ALA A 811 37.17 17.33 -4.93
C ALA A 811 36.66 16.89 -6.32
N ALA A 812 35.90 15.78 -6.37
CA ALA A 812 35.29 15.31 -7.59
C ALA A 812 34.22 16.27 -8.12
N ARG A 813 33.39 16.84 -7.24
CA ARG A 813 32.36 17.82 -7.62
C ARG A 813 32.98 19.08 -8.23
N GLU A 814 34.01 19.62 -7.61
CA GLU A 814 34.72 20.80 -8.14
C GLU A 814 35.31 20.53 -9.54
N LEU A 815 35.89 19.34 -9.76
CA LEU A 815 36.40 18.95 -11.07
C LEU A 815 35.27 18.81 -12.09
N TYR A 816 34.19 18.11 -11.74
CA TYR A 816 33.04 17.89 -12.60
C TYR A 816 32.38 19.22 -13.00
N GLU A 817 32.13 20.11 -12.06
CA GLU A 817 31.55 21.44 -12.31
C GLU A 817 32.43 22.28 -13.27
N SER A 818 33.75 22.24 -13.10
CA SER A 818 34.70 22.88 -14.03
C SER A 818 34.55 22.36 -15.47
N LEU A 819 34.36 21.05 -15.64
CA LEU A 819 34.23 20.41 -16.95
C LEU A 819 32.92 20.80 -17.64
N ILE A 820 31.83 20.99 -16.89
CA ILE A 820 30.51 21.28 -17.45
C ILE A 820 30.15 22.78 -17.45
N GLU A 821 31.03 23.66 -16.97
CA GLU A 821 30.75 25.09 -16.80
C GLU A 821 30.30 25.78 -18.11
N ARG A 822 30.76 25.27 -19.26
CA ARG A 822 30.34 25.71 -20.61
C ARG A 822 28.86 25.45 -20.92
N ASN A 823 28.26 24.44 -20.29
CA ASN A 823 26.85 24.10 -20.41
C ASN A 823 25.94 24.95 -19.50
N ARG A 824 26.50 25.60 -18.48
CA ARG A 824 25.74 26.43 -17.54
C ARG A 824 25.19 27.67 -18.24
N LYS A 825 23.86 27.82 -18.19
CA LYS A 825 23.15 29.01 -18.65
C LYS A 825 22.98 29.99 -17.48
N VAL A 826 23.36 31.23 -17.72
CA VAL A 826 23.17 32.33 -16.79
C VAL A 826 22.35 33.39 -17.52
N GLU A 827 21.19 33.73 -16.98
CA GLU A 827 20.25 34.67 -17.58
C GLU A 827 20.88 36.08 -17.62
N ALA A 828 20.75 36.76 -18.76
CA ALA A 828 21.33 38.08 -19.00
C ALA A 828 22.87 38.21 -18.79
N GLU A 829 23.64 37.11 -18.87
CA GLU A 829 25.10 37.15 -18.75
C GLU A 829 25.78 37.79 -19.99
N PRO A 830 26.56 38.87 -19.84
CA PRO A 830 27.33 39.45 -20.94
C PRO A 830 28.36 38.47 -21.51
N ALA A 831 28.59 38.51 -22.83
CA ALA A 831 29.50 37.58 -23.51
C ALA A 831 30.92 37.56 -22.91
N ALA A 832 31.44 38.72 -22.48
CA ALA A 832 32.76 38.82 -21.83
C ALA A 832 32.80 38.11 -20.47
N GLN A 833 31.74 38.21 -19.66
CA GLN A 833 31.64 37.52 -18.38
C GLN A 833 31.54 36.01 -18.57
N ARG A 834 30.72 35.58 -19.54
CA ARG A 834 30.62 34.17 -19.94
C ARG A 834 31.98 33.61 -20.37
N SER A 835 32.71 34.34 -21.22
CA SER A 835 34.04 33.94 -21.67
C SER A 835 35.04 33.85 -20.52
N GLY A 836 35.03 34.83 -19.60
CA GLY A 836 35.92 34.83 -18.43
C GLY A 836 35.63 33.68 -17.46
N ARG A 837 34.35 33.36 -17.22
CA ARG A 837 33.93 32.21 -16.40
C ARG A 837 34.40 30.89 -17.00
N ILE A 838 34.20 30.71 -18.30
CA ILE A 838 34.63 29.50 -19.04
C ILE A 838 36.17 29.37 -19.03
N SER A 839 36.92 30.44 -19.28
CA SER A 839 38.40 30.40 -19.28
C SER A 839 38.94 29.98 -17.93
N ARG A 840 38.44 30.58 -16.83
CA ARG A 840 38.84 30.20 -15.47
C ARG A 840 38.52 28.74 -15.15
N ALA A 841 37.36 28.25 -15.61
CA ALA A 841 36.97 26.87 -15.40
C ALA A 841 37.91 25.90 -16.15
N ASP A 842 38.24 26.18 -17.41
CA ASP A 842 39.18 25.38 -18.20
C ASP A 842 40.60 25.40 -17.60
N GLU A 843 41.08 26.56 -17.15
CA GLU A 843 42.38 26.71 -16.50
C GLU A 843 42.48 25.91 -15.18
N ALA A 844 41.36 25.81 -14.44
CA ALA A 844 41.30 25.07 -13.19
C ALA A 844 41.28 23.54 -13.36
N VAL A 845 40.91 23.00 -14.54
CA VAL A 845 40.74 21.55 -14.76
C VAL A 845 42.01 20.77 -14.43
N ALA A 846 43.19 21.25 -14.86
CA ALA A 846 44.45 20.54 -14.65
C ALA A 846 44.80 20.44 -13.15
N ALA A 847 44.69 21.54 -12.40
CA ALA A 847 44.95 21.57 -10.97
C ALA A 847 43.95 20.70 -10.17
N ARG A 848 42.66 20.78 -10.51
CA ARG A 848 41.61 19.97 -9.88
C ARG A 848 41.75 18.47 -10.18
N SER A 849 42.15 18.13 -11.41
CA SER A 849 42.45 16.74 -11.80
C SER A 849 43.64 16.20 -11.02
N ALA A 850 44.72 16.99 -10.89
CA ALA A 850 45.88 16.60 -10.09
C ALA A 850 45.56 16.46 -8.60
N ALA A 851 44.71 17.32 -8.04
CA ALA A 851 44.26 17.24 -6.65
C ALA A 851 43.47 15.94 -6.40
N LEU A 852 42.48 15.63 -7.25
CA LEU A 852 41.70 14.40 -7.13
C LEU A 852 42.56 13.16 -7.35
N ALA A 853 43.45 13.17 -8.35
CA ALA A 853 44.40 12.07 -8.58
C ALA A 853 45.34 11.88 -7.38
N GLY A 854 45.78 12.96 -6.74
CA GLY A 854 46.58 12.91 -5.51
C GLY A 854 45.86 12.25 -4.34
N ILE A 855 44.55 12.53 -4.19
CA ILE A 855 43.71 11.90 -3.17
C ILE A 855 43.55 10.40 -3.44
N LEU A 856 43.23 10.01 -4.68
CA LEU A 856 42.92 8.62 -5.04
C LEU A 856 44.17 7.73 -5.18
N PHE A 857 45.20 8.23 -5.85
CA PHE A 857 46.37 7.46 -6.29
C PHE A 857 47.66 7.87 -5.57
N GLY A 858 47.70 8.97 -4.83
CA GLY A 858 48.92 9.45 -4.15
C GLY A 858 49.88 10.16 -5.10
N LYS A 859 51.17 9.80 -5.10
CA LYS A 859 52.16 10.50 -5.94
C LYS A 859 51.91 10.20 -7.44
N PRO A 860 52.02 11.19 -8.35
CA PRO A 860 51.75 11.03 -9.79
C PRO A 860 52.65 10.03 -10.56
N ASP A 861 53.68 9.47 -9.92
CA ASP A 861 54.75 8.71 -10.60
C ASP A 861 54.63 7.18 -10.49
N GLU A 862 53.53 6.65 -9.93
CA GLU A 862 53.14 5.23 -10.08
C GLU A 862 51.80 5.08 -10.84
N PRO A 863 51.66 5.60 -12.08
CA PRO A 863 50.63 5.07 -12.96
C PRO A 863 50.93 3.59 -13.16
N PRO A 864 49.91 2.71 -13.23
CA PRO A 864 50.18 1.29 -13.39
C PRO A 864 50.98 1.09 -14.67
N ALA A 865 51.99 0.22 -14.66
CA ALA A 865 52.72 -0.24 -15.84
C ALA A 865 51.82 -0.92 -16.91
N ASN A 866 50.50 -0.81 -16.75
CA ASN A 866 49.46 -1.49 -17.47
C ASN A 866 48.85 -0.53 -18.50
N LYS A 867 48.79 -1.01 -19.74
CA LYS A 867 48.28 -0.29 -20.90
C LYS A 867 46.79 0.06 -20.76
N THR A 868 46.01 -0.83 -20.12
CA THR A 868 44.56 -0.68 -19.97
C THR A 868 44.17 -0.69 -18.49
N VAL A 869 43.29 0.23 -18.10
CA VAL A 869 42.77 0.35 -16.73
C VAL A 869 41.25 0.34 -16.77
N ALA A 870 40.67 -0.73 -16.21
CA ALA A 870 39.24 -0.85 -16.00
C ALA A 870 38.87 -0.22 -14.65
N VAL A 871 37.90 0.68 -14.60
CA VAL A 871 37.54 1.45 -13.41
C VAL A 871 36.11 1.12 -12.98
N VAL A 872 35.95 0.66 -11.74
CA VAL A 872 34.66 0.56 -11.04
C VAL A 872 34.60 1.71 -10.04
N ALA A 873 33.87 2.75 -10.39
CA ALA A 873 33.75 3.98 -9.60
C ALA A 873 32.45 4.01 -8.78
N ASP A 874 32.46 4.74 -7.67
CA ASP A 874 31.32 4.88 -6.76
C ASP A 874 30.89 6.34 -6.59
N GLY A 875 29.58 6.56 -6.40
CA GLY A 875 28.99 7.89 -6.27
C GLY A 875 29.36 8.83 -7.42
N ILE A 876 29.71 10.08 -7.09
CA ILE A 876 30.06 11.13 -8.07
C ILE A 876 31.30 10.79 -8.91
N LEU A 877 32.16 9.86 -8.47
CA LEU A 877 33.33 9.45 -9.27
C LEU A 877 32.92 8.80 -10.60
N GLN A 878 31.71 8.25 -10.70
CA GLN A 878 31.15 7.74 -11.95
C GLN A 878 31.00 8.84 -13.03
N LEU A 879 30.97 10.12 -12.62
CA LEU A 879 30.88 11.28 -13.51
C LEU A 879 32.25 11.85 -13.90
N ILE A 880 33.35 11.28 -13.38
CA ILE A 880 34.69 11.78 -13.61
C ILE A 880 35.37 10.98 -14.73
N PRO A 881 35.88 11.65 -15.79
CA PRO A 881 36.69 10.98 -16.80
C PRO A 881 38.07 10.64 -16.23
N PHE A 882 38.28 9.36 -15.90
CA PHE A 882 39.54 8.89 -15.30
C PHE A 882 40.75 9.06 -16.22
N ASP A 883 40.57 9.31 -17.52
CA ASP A 883 41.66 9.68 -18.44
C ASP A 883 42.27 11.06 -18.14
N LEU A 884 41.59 11.92 -17.36
CA LEU A 884 42.20 13.13 -16.81
C LEU A 884 43.07 12.86 -15.59
N LEU A 885 42.79 11.77 -14.87
CA LEU A 885 43.54 11.37 -13.67
C LEU A 885 44.71 10.43 -14.01
N LEU A 886 44.54 9.61 -15.06
CA LEU A 886 45.49 8.61 -15.55
C LEU A 886 45.72 8.77 -17.06
N PRO A 887 46.34 9.88 -17.51
CA PRO A 887 46.41 10.26 -18.93
C PRO A 887 47.27 9.33 -19.81
N ALA A 888 48.07 8.44 -19.21
CA ALA A 888 48.90 7.48 -19.92
C ALA A 888 48.20 6.14 -20.22
N SER A 889 47.01 5.92 -19.68
CA SER A 889 46.31 4.63 -19.74
C SER A 889 45.09 4.65 -20.68
N GLU A 890 44.75 3.49 -21.24
CA GLU A 890 43.47 3.26 -21.91
C GLU A 890 42.40 2.99 -20.84
N ILE A 891 41.46 3.92 -20.65
CA ILE A 891 40.47 3.87 -19.58
C ILE A 891 39.17 3.25 -20.07
N VAL A 892 38.64 2.30 -19.31
CA VAL A 892 37.32 1.69 -19.51
C VAL A 892 36.55 1.69 -18.21
N SER A 893 35.29 2.11 -18.22
CA SER A 893 34.43 2.07 -17.04
C SER A 893 33.68 0.74 -16.96
N LEU A 894 33.51 0.20 -15.76
CA LEU A 894 32.73 -1.00 -15.51
C LEU A 894 31.63 -0.71 -14.48
N PRO A 895 30.41 -1.25 -14.66
CA PRO A 895 29.39 -1.22 -13.62
C PRO A 895 29.83 -2.02 -12.37
N SER A 896 30.42 -3.19 -12.60
CA SER A 896 31.03 -4.06 -11.60
C SER A 896 31.88 -5.13 -12.30
N LEU A 897 32.79 -5.76 -11.57
CA LEU A 897 33.56 -6.92 -12.04
C LEU A 897 32.65 -8.14 -12.27
N ASN A 898 31.65 -8.35 -11.42
CA ASN A 898 30.67 -9.42 -11.61
C ASN A 898 29.88 -9.25 -12.93
N VAL A 899 29.51 -8.01 -13.30
CA VAL A 899 28.82 -7.73 -14.57
C VAL A 899 29.72 -8.04 -15.77
N LEU A 900 31.01 -7.74 -15.68
CA LEU A 900 31.98 -8.13 -16.72
C LEU A 900 32.05 -9.66 -16.88
N ALA A 901 32.10 -10.39 -15.77
CA ALA A 901 32.13 -11.85 -15.79
C ALA A 901 30.89 -12.43 -16.47
N GLU A 902 29.73 -11.83 -16.22
CA GLU A 902 28.46 -12.20 -16.84
C GLU A 902 28.46 -11.92 -18.35
N ILE A 903 28.85 -10.70 -18.76
CA ILE A 903 28.94 -10.31 -20.17
C ILE A 903 29.87 -11.24 -20.96
N ARG A 904 31.00 -11.65 -20.35
CA ARG A 904 31.97 -12.57 -20.97
C ARG A 904 31.58 -14.04 -20.92
N GLY A 905 30.72 -14.42 -19.98
CA GLY A 905 30.17 -15.77 -19.88
C GLY A 905 29.19 -16.08 -21.01
N ARG A 906 28.56 -15.06 -21.59
CA ARG A 906 27.59 -15.22 -22.69
C ARG A 906 28.25 -15.74 -23.97
N ASN A 907 27.76 -16.88 -24.45
CA ASN A 907 28.11 -17.36 -25.79
C ASN A 907 27.54 -16.42 -26.86
N PRO A 908 28.33 -15.95 -27.84
CA PRO A 908 27.79 -15.21 -28.97
C PRO A 908 26.77 -16.10 -29.72
N GLN A 909 25.51 -15.69 -29.78
CA GLN A 909 24.42 -16.51 -30.34
C GLN A 909 24.61 -16.80 -31.84
N THR A 910 25.24 -15.91 -32.59
CA THR A 910 25.61 -16.06 -34.02
C THR A 910 26.69 -15.04 -34.40
N ALA A 911 27.51 -15.29 -35.43
CA ALA A 911 28.40 -14.25 -35.96
C ALA A 911 27.56 -13.20 -36.71
N ALA A 912 27.68 -11.92 -36.34
CA ALA A 912 26.92 -10.85 -36.98
C ALA A 912 27.30 -10.71 -38.48
N GLU A 913 26.28 -10.70 -39.35
CA GLU A 913 26.41 -10.66 -40.81
C GLU A 913 26.91 -9.30 -41.33
N LYS A 914 26.58 -8.21 -40.62
CA LYS A 914 26.86 -6.82 -40.99
C LYS A 914 27.74 -6.14 -39.96
N THR A 915 28.50 -5.16 -40.41
CA THR A 915 29.45 -4.42 -39.55
C THR A 915 28.77 -3.29 -38.80
N LEU A 916 27.91 -2.51 -39.46
CA LEU A 916 27.48 -1.20 -38.95
C LEU A 916 26.01 -0.89 -39.27
N SER A 917 25.26 -0.40 -38.28
CA SER A 917 23.99 0.31 -38.46
C SER A 917 24.06 1.69 -37.83
N VAL A 918 23.69 2.74 -38.56
CA VAL A 918 23.72 4.14 -38.11
C VAL A 918 22.32 4.72 -38.18
N PHE A 919 21.88 5.39 -37.12
CA PHE A 919 20.65 6.18 -37.07
C PHE A 919 21.01 7.62 -36.73
N ALA A 920 20.68 8.57 -37.60
CA ALA A 920 21.11 9.96 -37.42
C ALA A 920 20.20 10.99 -38.10
N ASP A 921 20.38 12.26 -37.74
CA ASP A 921 19.67 13.42 -38.29
C ASP A 921 18.14 13.22 -38.38
N PRO A 922 17.42 12.91 -37.28
CA PRO A 922 15.97 12.75 -37.34
C PRO A 922 15.24 14.07 -37.59
N VAL A 923 13.95 13.98 -37.92
CA VAL A 923 13.07 15.13 -38.19
C VAL A 923 12.19 15.41 -36.98
N PHE A 924 12.41 16.56 -36.33
CA PHE A 924 11.71 16.94 -35.09
C PHE A 924 10.73 18.10 -35.22
N ASP A 925 10.83 18.88 -36.29
CA ASP A 925 10.10 20.15 -36.48
C ASP A 925 9.21 20.04 -37.74
N PRO A 926 7.91 20.36 -37.68
CA PRO A 926 7.06 20.35 -38.86
C PRO A 926 7.47 21.43 -39.89
N ALA A 927 8.20 22.47 -39.47
CA ALA A 927 8.77 23.48 -40.35
C ALA A 927 10.10 23.06 -41.01
N ASP A 928 10.60 21.84 -40.75
CA ASP A 928 11.85 21.35 -41.33
C ASP A 928 11.84 21.44 -42.88
N THR A 929 12.97 21.80 -43.46
CA THR A 929 13.12 22.01 -44.91
C THR A 929 13.17 20.70 -45.70
N ARG A 930 13.29 19.55 -45.03
CA ARG A 930 13.37 18.22 -45.64
C ARG A 930 12.00 17.64 -46.06
N PHE A 931 10.89 18.27 -45.70
CA PHE A 931 9.58 17.85 -46.18
C PHE A 931 9.42 18.08 -47.68
N PRO A 932 8.79 17.16 -48.43
CA PRO A 932 8.43 17.39 -49.83
C PRO A 932 7.52 18.62 -49.99
N GLU A 933 7.66 19.37 -51.09
CA GLU A 933 6.77 20.49 -51.42
C GLU A 933 5.33 19.99 -51.59
N GLY A 934 4.36 20.68 -50.98
CA GLY A 934 2.93 20.35 -51.07
C GLY A 934 2.39 19.43 -49.96
N VAL A 935 3.23 18.92 -49.05
CA VAL A 935 2.76 18.15 -47.88
C VAL A 935 2.09 19.07 -46.87
N ALA A 936 0.84 18.77 -46.51
CA ALA A 936 0.12 19.48 -45.46
C ALA A 936 0.80 19.20 -44.11
N LYS A 937 1.53 20.20 -43.61
CA LYS A 937 2.24 20.17 -42.33
C LYS A 937 1.20 20.30 -41.21
N ASN A 938 0.57 19.19 -40.82
CA ASN A 938 -0.30 19.16 -39.66
C ASN A 938 0.54 19.53 -38.43
N LYS A 939 0.36 20.74 -37.88
CA LYS A 939 0.94 21.12 -36.58
C LYS A 939 0.41 20.12 -35.54
N PRO A 940 1.26 19.34 -34.87
CA PRO A 940 0.78 18.59 -33.72
C PRO A 940 0.59 19.54 -32.55
N GLU A 941 -0.55 19.37 -31.89
CA GLU A 941 -0.82 19.91 -30.57
C GLU A 941 0.19 19.32 -29.57
N THR A 942 1.21 20.10 -29.22
CA THR A 942 2.06 19.96 -28.03
C THR A 942 3.17 18.90 -28.05
N VAL A 943 4.42 19.39 -28.01
CA VAL A 943 5.56 18.66 -27.44
C VAL A 943 5.19 18.25 -26.00
N PRO A 944 5.30 16.95 -25.61
CA PRO A 944 4.92 16.48 -24.28
C PRO A 944 5.58 17.33 -23.19
N SER A 945 4.88 17.92 -22.24
CA SER A 945 5.46 18.97 -21.38
C SER A 945 6.39 18.49 -20.25
N GLY A 946 6.54 17.19 -20.04
CA GLY A 946 7.66 16.65 -19.25
C GLY A 946 8.96 16.75 -20.02
N LEU A 947 8.83 16.71 -21.34
CA LEU A 947 9.84 17.19 -22.24
C LEU A 947 9.97 18.70 -22.17
N LYS A 948 8.94 19.53 -21.97
CA LYS A 948 9.16 20.98 -21.75
C LYS A 948 9.98 21.25 -20.49
N THR A 949 9.83 20.45 -19.44
CA THR A 949 10.67 20.53 -18.22
C THR A 949 12.08 20.02 -18.48
N SER A 950 12.26 18.84 -19.08
CA SER A 950 13.60 18.36 -19.48
C SER A 950 14.25 19.26 -20.54
N LEU A 951 13.51 19.78 -21.51
CA LEU A 951 13.97 20.78 -22.49
C LEU A 951 14.38 22.05 -21.75
N ARG A 952 13.64 22.52 -20.73
CA ARG A 952 14.07 23.62 -19.84
C ARG A 952 15.36 23.28 -19.08
N ASP A 953 15.49 22.08 -18.52
CA ASP A 953 16.70 21.62 -17.82
C ASP A 953 17.91 21.52 -18.78
N PHE A 954 17.66 21.26 -20.06
CA PHE A 954 18.64 21.26 -21.15
C PHE A 954 18.76 22.65 -21.86
N GLY A 955 17.99 23.65 -21.40
CA GLY A 955 17.92 25.00 -21.93
C GLY A 955 17.38 25.13 -23.37
N LEU A 956 16.61 24.18 -23.86
CA LEU A 956 16.00 24.17 -25.19
C LEU A 956 14.57 24.76 -25.16
N GLY A 957 14.11 25.33 -26.28
CA GLY A 957 12.79 25.96 -26.45
C GLY A 957 11.64 24.97 -26.64
N GLU A 958 10.55 25.38 -27.32
CA GLU A 958 9.36 24.53 -27.51
C GLU A 958 9.55 23.34 -28.47
N TYR A 959 10.66 23.27 -29.22
CA TYR A 959 10.97 22.22 -30.19
C TYR A 959 12.41 21.73 -30.02
N PHE A 960 12.70 20.50 -30.47
CA PHE A 960 14.09 20.03 -30.56
C PHE A 960 14.78 20.69 -31.75
N PRO A 961 15.92 21.37 -31.54
CA PRO A 961 16.71 21.84 -32.66
C PRO A 961 17.26 20.63 -33.43
N ARG A 962 17.29 20.75 -34.76
CA ARG A 962 17.98 19.80 -35.62
C ARG A 962 19.48 19.79 -35.27
N LEU A 963 20.05 18.59 -35.12
CA LEU A 963 21.48 18.39 -34.89
C LEU A 963 22.19 18.21 -36.24
N LEU A 964 22.50 19.33 -36.91
CA LEU A 964 23.01 19.33 -38.28
C LEU A 964 24.30 18.50 -38.44
N ALA A 965 25.17 18.44 -37.42
CA ALA A 965 26.43 17.73 -37.53
C ALA A 965 26.26 16.20 -37.51
N THR A 966 25.14 15.69 -36.97
CA THR A 966 24.86 14.23 -36.91
C THR A 966 24.75 13.58 -38.30
N ARG A 967 24.32 14.33 -39.33
CA ARG A 967 24.37 13.86 -40.71
C ARG A 967 25.80 13.67 -41.20
N ILE A 968 26.65 14.66 -40.94
CA ILE A 968 28.07 14.64 -41.35
C ILE A 968 28.79 13.50 -40.64
N GLU A 969 28.50 13.32 -39.35
CA GLU A 969 28.98 12.20 -38.53
C GLU A 969 28.57 10.86 -39.14
N ALA A 970 27.28 10.64 -39.39
CA ALA A 970 26.77 9.39 -39.95
C ALA A 970 27.36 9.06 -41.31
N GLN A 971 27.48 10.05 -42.20
CA GLN A 971 28.09 9.89 -43.51
C GLN A 971 29.59 9.58 -43.41
N SER A 972 30.31 10.26 -42.50
CA SER A 972 31.74 10.04 -42.27
C SER A 972 32.01 8.63 -41.74
N ILE A 973 31.19 8.13 -40.82
CA ILE A 973 31.32 6.78 -40.26
C ILE A 973 30.99 5.74 -41.33
N SER A 974 29.88 5.91 -42.04
CA SER A 974 29.41 4.93 -43.03
C SER A 974 30.36 4.80 -44.22
N ALA A 975 31.08 5.87 -44.57
CA ALA A 975 32.11 5.85 -45.62
C ALA A 975 33.33 4.99 -45.29
N LEU A 976 33.54 4.61 -44.01
CA LEU A 976 34.66 3.76 -43.58
C LEU A 976 34.37 2.26 -43.72
N VAL A 977 33.13 1.89 -44.09
CA VAL A 977 32.67 0.50 -44.18
C VAL A 977 32.13 0.24 -45.59
N PRO A 978 32.37 -0.94 -46.19
CA PRO A 978 31.75 -1.31 -47.46
C PRO A 978 30.23 -1.21 -47.42
N LYS A 979 29.61 -0.68 -48.49
CA LYS A 979 28.16 -0.39 -48.54
C LYS A 979 27.25 -1.60 -48.27
N ASN A 980 27.71 -2.82 -48.56
CA ASN A 980 26.96 -4.05 -48.29
C ASN A 980 27.01 -4.47 -46.80
N LEU A 981 27.94 -3.92 -46.02
CA LEU A 981 28.14 -4.23 -44.60
C LEU A 981 27.70 -3.08 -43.67
N ALA A 982 27.26 -1.94 -44.22
CA ALA A 982 26.79 -0.79 -43.49
C ALA A 982 25.39 -0.36 -43.93
N GLU A 983 24.52 -0.09 -42.96
CA GLU A 983 23.22 0.54 -43.19
C GLU A 983 23.12 1.89 -42.46
N THR A 984 22.60 2.90 -43.15
CA THR A 984 22.47 4.25 -42.60
C THR A 984 21.02 4.71 -42.74
N GLN A 985 20.38 5.00 -41.61
CA GLN A 985 19.02 5.52 -41.54
C GLN A 985 19.06 7.00 -41.16
N LEU A 986 18.62 7.84 -42.10
CA LEU A 986 18.61 9.30 -41.97
C LEU A 986 17.19 9.84 -42.07
N ASP A 987 16.99 11.07 -41.61
CA ASP A 987 15.73 11.81 -41.78
C ASP A 987 14.55 11.02 -41.20
N PHE A 988 13.44 10.97 -41.93
CA PHE A 988 12.23 10.21 -41.60
C PHE A 988 12.50 8.71 -41.36
N SER A 989 13.58 8.14 -41.90
CA SER A 989 13.94 6.73 -41.68
C SER A 989 14.69 6.50 -40.37
N ALA A 990 15.28 7.54 -39.76
CA ALA A 990 15.74 7.50 -38.39
C ALA A 990 14.54 7.56 -37.44
N SER A 991 13.71 6.51 -37.46
CA SER A 991 12.46 6.37 -36.72
C SER A 991 12.57 5.31 -35.62
N ARG A 992 11.71 5.40 -34.61
CA ARG A 992 11.63 4.42 -33.52
C ARG A 992 11.32 3.01 -34.07
N GLU A 993 10.38 2.91 -35.00
CA GLU A 993 9.95 1.64 -35.62
C GLU A 993 11.13 0.93 -36.30
N ASN A 994 12.02 1.67 -36.97
CA ASN A 994 13.19 1.07 -37.58
C ASN A 994 14.23 0.58 -36.56
N VAL A 995 14.17 1.01 -35.30
CA VAL A 995 15.01 0.48 -34.23
C VAL A 995 14.36 -0.74 -33.58
N THR A 996 13.03 -0.75 -33.43
CA THR A 996 12.31 -1.82 -32.72
C THR A 996 11.95 -3.01 -33.60
N ASP A 997 11.63 -2.78 -34.87
CA ASP A 997 11.01 -3.80 -35.73
C ASP A 997 12.05 -4.51 -36.63
N ARG A 998 13.26 -3.94 -36.73
CA ARG A 998 14.36 -4.54 -37.49
C ARG A 998 15.15 -5.53 -36.65
N ASP A 999 15.67 -6.55 -37.31
CA ASP A 999 16.61 -7.49 -36.70
C ASP A 999 17.99 -6.84 -36.53
N LEU A 1000 18.22 -6.23 -35.36
CA LEU A 1000 19.47 -5.60 -34.99
C LEU A 1000 20.56 -6.60 -34.57
N THR A 1001 20.24 -7.89 -34.39
CA THR A 1001 21.23 -8.92 -34.02
C THR A 1001 22.27 -9.16 -35.11
N LYS A 1002 21.98 -8.73 -36.35
CA LYS A 1002 22.87 -8.87 -37.50
C LYS A 1002 24.03 -7.89 -37.52
N TYR A 1003 24.05 -6.86 -36.66
CA TYR A 1003 25.04 -5.79 -36.70
C TYR A 1003 26.03 -5.88 -35.54
N ARG A 1004 27.34 -5.81 -35.86
CA ARG A 1004 28.40 -5.72 -34.85
C ARG A 1004 28.42 -4.37 -34.13
N ILE A 1005 28.14 -3.29 -34.86
CA ILE A 1005 28.20 -1.92 -34.34
C ILE A 1005 26.87 -1.21 -34.63
N ILE A 1006 26.30 -0.59 -33.60
CA ILE A 1006 25.09 0.23 -33.73
C ILE A 1006 25.40 1.63 -33.22
N HIS A 1007 25.13 2.64 -34.04
CA HIS A 1007 25.43 4.03 -33.73
C HIS A 1007 24.15 4.87 -33.77
N PHE A 1008 23.87 5.58 -32.69
CA PHE A 1008 22.75 6.50 -32.55
C PHE A 1008 23.26 7.93 -32.39
N ALA A 1009 23.02 8.79 -33.39
CA ALA A 1009 23.35 10.21 -33.35
C ALA A 1009 22.06 11.04 -33.31
N THR A 1010 21.55 11.27 -32.10
CA THR A 1010 20.27 11.95 -31.88
C THR A 1010 20.18 12.59 -30.49
N HIS A 1011 19.04 13.17 -30.12
CA HIS A 1011 18.80 13.66 -28.76
C HIS A 1011 18.60 12.50 -27.77
N GLY A 1012 19.28 12.59 -26.63
CA GLY A 1012 19.06 11.74 -25.46
C GLY A 1012 18.24 12.49 -24.42
N LEU A 1013 17.38 11.78 -23.72
CA LEU A 1013 16.54 12.29 -22.64
C LEU A 1013 16.81 11.53 -21.37
N LEU A 1014 17.10 12.26 -20.31
CA LEU A 1014 17.32 11.71 -18.99
C LEU A 1014 16.24 12.19 -18.03
N ASN A 1015 15.63 11.25 -17.30
CA ASN A 1015 14.75 11.56 -16.18
C ASN A 1015 15.30 10.88 -14.91
N THR A 1016 15.82 11.69 -13.98
CA THR A 1016 16.45 11.20 -12.75
C THR A 1016 15.43 10.77 -11.69
N ALA A 1017 14.20 11.31 -11.73
CA ALA A 1017 13.13 10.90 -10.82
C ALA A 1017 12.51 9.56 -11.23
N ARG A 1018 12.33 9.37 -12.55
CA ARG A 1018 11.73 8.19 -13.19
C ARG A 1018 12.62 7.68 -14.33
N PRO A 1019 13.67 6.90 -14.02
CA PRO A 1019 14.64 6.40 -15.00
C PRO A 1019 14.01 5.69 -16.20
N GLU A 1020 12.88 5.02 -16.01
CA GLU A 1020 12.10 4.32 -17.04
C GLU A 1020 11.60 5.23 -18.17
N LEU A 1021 11.48 6.53 -17.90
CA LEU A 1021 11.07 7.53 -18.89
C LEU A 1021 12.24 8.11 -19.68
N SER A 1022 13.48 7.76 -19.34
CA SER A 1022 14.68 8.14 -20.11
C SER A 1022 14.69 7.43 -21.47
N GLY A 1023 15.29 8.03 -22.49
CA GLY A 1023 15.22 7.48 -23.85
C GLY A 1023 16.02 8.22 -24.89
N LEU A 1024 15.93 7.74 -26.13
CA LEU A 1024 16.41 8.41 -27.34
C LEU A 1024 15.23 8.96 -28.13
N VAL A 1025 15.42 10.09 -28.80
CA VAL A 1025 14.38 10.70 -29.65
C VAL A 1025 14.69 10.45 -31.11
N PHE A 1026 13.75 9.89 -31.84
CA PHE A 1026 13.82 9.68 -33.29
C PHE A 1026 12.85 10.62 -34.00
N SER A 1027 12.69 10.46 -35.31
CA SER A 1027 11.81 11.30 -36.12
C SER A 1027 10.39 11.31 -35.54
N LEU A 1028 9.90 12.52 -35.27
CA LEU A 1028 8.56 12.78 -34.73
C LEU A 1028 7.50 12.92 -35.83
N TYR A 1029 7.94 12.84 -37.08
CA TYR A 1029 7.11 12.94 -38.27
C TYR A 1029 7.57 11.90 -39.28
N ASP A 1030 6.62 11.42 -40.08
CA ASP A 1030 6.93 10.70 -41.30
C ASP A 1030 7.03 11.62 -42.51
N ARG A 1031 7.33 11.00 -43.66
CA ARG A 1031 7.51 11.70 -44.93
C ARG A 1031 6.22 12.37 -45.43
N ASP A 1032 5.07 11.91 -44.97
CA ASP A 1032 3.74 12.39 -45.36
C ASP A 1032 3.23 13.52 -44.44
N GLY A 1033 4.07 13.99 -43.50
CA GLY A 1033 3.72 15.08 -42.59
C GLY A 1033 2.90 14.65 -41.38
N GLN A 1034 2.67 13.36 -41.18
CA GLN A 1034 1.93 12.86 -40.03
C GLN A 1034 2.85 12.75 -38.82
N SER A 1035 2.34 13.18 -37.67
CA SER A 1035 3.06 13.05 -36.41
C SER A 1035 3.12 11.58 -35.96
N ARG A 1036 4.27 11.17 -35.42
CA ARG A 1036 4.52 9.83 -34.88
C ARG A 1036 5.23 9.92 -33.53
N ASP A 1037 5.11 8.85 -32.75
CA ASP A 1037 5.86 8.68 -31.51
C ASP A 1037 7.30 8.23 -31.79
N GLY A 1038 8.23 9.20 -31.83
CA GLY A 1038 9.65 8.94 -32.03
C GLY A 1038 10.42 8.55 -30.76
N PHE A 1039 9.77 8.36 -29.60
CA PHE A 1039 10.51 8.14 -28.35
C PHE A 1039 10.83 6.66 -28.14
N LEU A 1040 12.13 6.33 -28.05
CA LEU A 1040 12.61 5.01 -27.65
C LEU A 1040 13.02 5.05 -26.17
N ARG A 1041 12.13 4.60 -25.28
CA ARG A 1041 12.30 4.66 -23.82
C ARG A 1041 13.07 3.46 -23.28
N LEU A 1042 13.61 3.58 -22.05
CA LEU A 1042 14.43 2.56 -21.41
C LEU A 1042 13.73 1.20 -21.30
N ASN A 1043 12.43 1.18 -20.95
CA ASN A 1043 11.61 -0.04 -20.90
C ASN A 1043 11.44 -0.75 -22.26
N GLN A 1044 11.55 -0.01 -23.37
CA GLN A 1044 11.55 -0.56 -24.73
C GLN A 1044 12.96 -1.01 -25.14
N ILE A 1045 14.01 -0.28 -24.74
CA ILE A 1045 15.40 -0.67 -24.98
C ILE A 1045 15.68 -2.03 -24.34
N TYR A 1046 15.17 -2.29 -23.13
CA TYR A 1046 15.27 -3.62 -22.52
C TYR A 1046 14.68 -4.73 -23.40
N LYS A 1047 13.71 -4.45 -24.28
CA LYS A 1047 13.10 -5.49 -25.12
C LYS A 1047 13.85 -5.74 -26.44
N LEU A 1048 14.88 -4.95 -26.74
CA LEU A 1048 15.70 -5.15 -27.93
C LEU A 1048 16.54 -6.42 -27.78
N LYS A 1049 16.70 -7.15 -28.89
CA LYS A 1049 17.66 -8.25 -29.00
C LYS A 1049 18.84 -7.77 -29.85
N LEU A 1050 20.01 -7.67 -29.24
CA LEU A 1050 21.26 -7.22 -29.84
C LEU A 1050 22.32 -8.30 -29.70
N ASN A 1051 23.24 -8.32 -30.67
CA ASN A 1051 24.47 -9.10 -30.62
C ASN A 1051 25.65 -8.17 -30.99
N ALA A 1052 25.61 -6.97 -30.42
CA ALA A 1052 26.49 -5.88 -30.80
C ALA A 1052 27.77 -5.91 -29.95
N ASP A 1053 28.91 -5.90 -30.64
CA ASP A 1053 30.21 -5.67 -30.04
C ASP A 1053 30.34 -4.25 -29.50
N LEU A 1054 29.60 -3.28 -30.07
CA LEU A 1054 29.64 -1.88 -29.65
C LEU A 1054 28.31 -1.17 -29.97
N VAL A 1055 27.74 -0.51 -28.97
CA VAL A 1055 26.70 0.53 -29.16
C VAL A 1055 27.31 1.90 -28.89
N VAL A 1056 27.11 2.86 -29.79
CA VAL A 1056 27.55 4.25 -29.60
C VAL A 1056 26.33 5.14 -29.45
N LEU A 1057 26.21 5.78 -28.30
CA LEU A 1057 25.23 6.80 -27.99
C LEU A 1057 25.87 8.18 -28.20
N SER A 1058 25.88 8.64 -29.46
CA SER A 1058 26.25 10.01 -29.84
C SER A 1058 25.10 10.97 -29.58
N ALA A 1059 24.62 10.91 -28.34
CA ALA A 1059 23.49 11.64 -27.83
C ALA A 1059 23.89 12.26 -26.49
N CYS A 1060 23.47 13.50 -26.23
CA CYS A 1060 23.90 14.25 -25.05
C CYS A 1060 23.43 13.58 -23.76
N GLN A 1061 24.30 13.56 -22.72
CA GLN A 1061 23.97 13.08 -21.37
C GLN A 1061 23.50 11.61 -21.28
N THR A 1062 23.93 10.78 -22.22
CA THR A 1062 23.48 9.37 -22.31
C THR A 1062 24.22 8.41 -21.40
N ALA A 1063 25.37 8.81 -20.84
CA ALA A 1063 26.06 8.06 -19.79
C ALA A 1063 25.52 8.41 -18.38
N LEU A 1064 24.63 9.41 -18.27
CA LEU A 1064 24.03 9.81 -17.01
C LEU A 1064 22.80 8.96 -16.67
N GLY A 1065 22.49 8.88 -15.38
CA GLY A 1065 21.45 8.04 -14.81
C GLY A 1065 21.01 8.54 -13.44
N ARG A 1066 19.97 7.94 -12.86
CA ARG A 1066 19.72 8.09 -11.41
C ARG A 1066 20.79 7.27 -10.69
N ASP A 1067 21.63 7.93 -9.89
CA ASP A 1067 22.54 7.21 -9.01
C ASP A 1067 21.72 6.58 -7.88
N VAL A 1068 21.66 5.26 -7.88
CA VAL A 1068 21.01 4.49 -6.82
C VAL A 1068 22.12 3.81 -6.02
N ARG A 1069 22.16 4.09 -4.72
CA ARG A 1069 23.17 3.55 -3.80
C ARG A 1069 23.21 2.01 -3.95
N GLY A 1070 24.39 1.46 -4.25
CA GLY A 1070 24.59 0.02 -4.43
C GLY A 1070 24.13 -0.54 -5.79
N GLU A 1071 23.43 0.24 -6.60
CA GLU A 1071 23.23 -0.08 -8.00
C GLU A 1071 24.28 0.64 -8.86
N GLY A 1072 24.59 1.91 -8.59
CA GLY A 1072 25.30 2.84 -9.47
C GLY A 1072 24.34 3.61 -10.38
N LEU A 1073 24.83 4.19 -11.48
CA LEU A 1073 24.00 4.94 -12.44
C LEU A 1073 23.03 4.03 -13.20
N ILE A 1074 21.72 4.18 -12.95
CA ILE A 1074 20.64 3.56 -13.74
C ILE A 1074 20.29 4.48 -14.91
N GLY A 1075 20.58 4.04 -16.14
CA GLY A 1075 20.39 4.84 -17.35
C GLY A 1075 20.47 4.01 -18.63
N LEU A 1076 20.60 4.69 -19.78
CA LEU A 1076 20.53 4.08 -21.11
C LEU A 1076 21.63 3.03 -21.35
N THR A 1077 22.83 3.23 -20.81
CA THR A 1077 23.94 2.28 -20.98
C THR A 1077 23.60 0.88 -20.46
N ARG A 1078 22.94 0.78 -19.29
CA ARG A 1078 22.44 -0.51 -18.76
C ARG A 1078 21.38 -1.14 -19.64
N GLY A 1079 20.48 -0.32 -20.18
CA GLY A 1079 19.44 -0.78 -21.11
C GLY A 1079 20.05 -1.51 -22.30
N PHE A 1080 21.06 -0.92 -22.91
CA PHE A 1080 21.75 -1.53 -24.04
C PHE A 1080 22.63 -2.74 -23.65
N MET A 1081 23.26 -2.76 -22.46
CA MET A 1081 23.96 -3.95 -21.98
C MET A 1081 23.00 -5.14 -21.81
N TYR A 1082 21.84 -4.90 -21.22
CA TYR A 1082 20.78 -5.91 -21.09
C TYR A 1082 20.35 -6.43 -22.47
N ALA A 1083 20.08 -5.51 -23.39
CA ALA A 1083 19.67 -5.83 -24.76
C ALA A 1083 20.71 -6.65 -25.54
N GLY A 1084 21.96 -6.74 -25.08
CA GLY A 1084 22.99 -7.59 -25.65
C GLY A 1084 24.22 -6.86 -26.18
N ALA A 1085 24.40 -5.57 -25.86
CA ALA A 1085 25.62 -4.84 -26.18
C ALA A 1085 26.75 -5.21 -25.21
N ARG A 1086 27.93 -5.60 -25.74
CA ARG A 1086 29.11 -5.94 -24.92
C ARG A 1086 29.81 -4.72 -24.32
N ARG A 1087 29.73 -3.59 -25.02
CA ARG A 1087 30.25 -2.30 -24.57
C ARG A 1087 29.47 -1.15 -25.19
N ILE A 1088 29.47 -0.02 -24.49
CA ILE A 1088 28.76 1.18 -24.88
C ILE A 1088 29.71 2.36 -24.82
N VAL A 1089 29.73 3.19 -25.87
CA VAL A 1089 30.32 4.53 -25.81
C VAL A 1089 29.19 5.53 -25.62
N ALA A 1090 29.29 6.39 -24.61
CA ALA A 1090 28.28 7.38 -24.30
C ALA A 1090 28.92 8.67 -23.76
N SER A 1091 28.13 9.76 -23.69
CA SER A 1091 28.60 11.05 -23.19
C SER A 1091 28.12 11.33 -21.76
N LEU A 1092 29.04 11.74 -20.88
CA LEU A 1092 28.77 12.17 -19.51
C LEU A 1092 28.07 13.53 -19.44
N TRP A 1093 28.24 14.39 -20.44
CA TRP A 1093 27.58 15.69 -20.52
C TRP A 1093 27.25 16.07 -21.96
N LYS A 1094 26.54 17.17 -22.14
CA LYS A 1094 26.30 17.76 -23.45
C LYS A 1094 27.61 18.31 -24.02
N VAL A 1095 28.07 17.72 -25.11
CA VAL A 1095 29.23 18.17 -25.89
C VAL A 1095 28.74 18.96 -27.11
N ASP A 1096 29.56 19.87 -27.61
CA ASP A 1096 29.30 20.61 -28.85
C ASP A 1096 29.10 19.66 -30.04
N ASP A 1097 28.12 19.95 -30.90
CA ASP A 1097 27.70 19.08 -32.02
C ASP A 1097 28.81 18.92 -33.07
N ALA A 1098 29.50 20.02 -33.41
CA ALA A 1098 30.60 20.00 -34.38
C ALA A 1098 31.83 19.27 -33.83
N ALA A 1099 32.13 19.46 -32.53
CA ALA A 1099 33.18 18.70 -31.86
C ALA A 1099 32.87 17.19 -31.82
N THR A 1100 31.61 16.84 -31.56
CA THR A 1100 31.14 15.44 -31.52
C THR A 1100 31.31 14.75 -32.86
N ALA A 1101 30.86 15.38 -33.96
CA ALA A 1101 31.00 14.81 -35.29
C ALA A 1101 32.48 14.57 -35.69
N GLU A 1102 33.37 15.52 -35.40
CA GLU A 1102 34.80 15.34 -35.68
C GLU A 1102 35.44 14.28 -34.75
N PHE A 1103 35.05 14.25 -33.47
CA PHE A 1103 35.50 13.23 -32.52
C PHE A 1103 35.13 11.81 -32.99
N MET A 1104 33.87 11.61 -33.38
CA MET A 1104 33.36 10.30 -33.81
C MET A 1104 33.99 9.86 -35.12
N LYS A 1105 34.23 10.77 -36.06
CA LYS A 1105 35.02 10.49 -37.27
C LYS A 1105 36.43 10.01 -36.93
N ILE A 1106 37.14 10.68 -36.01
CA ILE A 1106 38.48 10.26 -35.57
C ILE A 1106 38.43 8.89 -34.87
N PHE A 1107 37.46 8.69 -33.97
CA PHE A 1107 37.25 7.44 -33.24
C PHE A 1107 37.03 6.25 -34.18
N TYR A 1108 36.07 6.35 -35.10
CA TYR A 1108 35.79 5.28 -36.05
C TYR A 1108 36.92 5.06 -37.05
N ARG A 1109 37.67 6.10 -37.46
CA ARG A 1109 38.89 5.92 -38.25
C ARG A 1109 39.92 5.08 -37.51
N ASN A 1110 40.15 5.38 -36.24
CA ASN A 1110 41.09 4.62 -35.42
C ASN A 1110 40.65 3.16 -35.24
N MET A 1111 39.35 2.92 -35.08
CA MET A 1111 38.81 1.58 -34.90
C MET A 1111 38.78 0.76 -36.20
N LEU A 1112 38.18 1.29 -37.27
CA LEU A 1112 37.88 0.53 -38.49
C LEU A 1112 39.04 0.49 -39.49
N VAL A 1113 39.80 1.59 -39.59
CA VAL A 1113 40.92 1.72 -40.53
C VAL A 1113 42.24 1.30 -39.87
N ARG A 1114 42.55 1.85 -38.69
CA ARG A 1114 43.78 1.49 -37.96
C ARG A 1114 43.65 0.22 -37.13
N LYS A 1115 42.47 -0.43 -37.12
CA LYS A 1115 42.21 -1.71 -36.45
C LYS A 1115 42.52 -1.69 -34.94
N LEU A 1116 42.42 -0.52 -34.29
CA LEU A 1116 42.52 -0.44 -32.85
C LEU A 1116 41.24 -1.00 -32.22
N ASN A 1117 41.36 -1.66 -31.06
CA ASN A 1117 40.19 -2.02 -30.27
C ASN A 1117 39.45 -0.74 -29.81
N PRO A 1118 38.16 -0.83 -29.43
CA PRO A 1118 37.37 0.35 -29.08
C PRO A 1118 37.96 1.23 -27.97
N ALA A 1119 38.56 0.64 -26.92
CA ALA A 1119 39.16 1.39 -25.82
C ALA A 1119 40.40 2.19 -26.28
N ALA A 1120 41.30 1.55 -27.02
CA ALA A 1120 42.48 2.17 -27.61
C ALA A 1120 42.10 3.21 -28.67
N ALA A 1121 41.09 2.95 -29.48
CA ALA A 1121 40.57 3.89 -30.48
C ALA A 1121 40.01 5.16 -29.82
N LEU A 1122 39.29 5.02 -28.70
CA LEU A 1122 38.73 6.15 -27.94
C LEU A 1122 39.84 6.97 -27.28
N SER A 1123 40.78 6.31 -26.61
CA SER A 1123 41.94 6.97 -25.99
C SER A 1123 42.75 7.75 -27.04
N ARG A 1124 43.02 7.14 -28.19
CA ARG A 1124 43.70 7.80 -29.30
C ARG A 1124 42.90 8.97 -29.87
N ALA A 1125 41.57 8.84 -29.98
CA ALA A 1125 40.72 9.93 -30.44
C ALA A 1125 40.78 11.15 -29.51
N LYS A 1126 40.76 10.93 -28.19
CA LYS A 1126 40.96 11.99 -27.18
C LYS A 1126 42.34 12.67 -27.32
N GLN A 1127 43.39 11.91 -27.60
CA GLN A 1127 44.74 12.46 -27.82
C GLN A 1127 44.87 13.26 -29.12
N GLU A 1128 44.15 12.88 -30.18
CA GLU A 1128 44.20 13.55 -31.48
C GLU A 1128 43.34 14.82 -31.48
N ILE A 1129 42.12 14.77 -30.93
CA ILE A 1129 41.22 15.94 -30.91
C ILE A 1129 41.77 17.09 -30.04
N ARG A 1130 42.49 16.80 -28.95
CA ARG A 1130 43.11 17.84 -28.11
C ARG A 1130 44.20 18.64 -28.82
N GLN A 1131 44.73 18.16 -29.95
CA GLN A 1131 45.69 18.89 -30.78
C GLN A 1131 45.00 19.89 -31.73
N ILE A 1132 43.68 19.78 -31.91
CA ILE A 1132 42.89 20.71 -32.70
C ILE A 1132 42.64 21.94 -31.83
N ALA A 1133 43.21 23.10 -32.20
CA ALA A 1133 43.18 24.32 -31.38
C ALA A 1133 41.77 24.71 -30.88
N ARG A 1134 40.74 24.59 -31.74
CA ARG A 1134 39.34 24.87 -31.39
C ARG A 1134 38.76 23.90 -30.34
N PHE A 1135 39.24 22.66 -30.28
CA PHE A 1135 38.71 21.58 -29.43
C PHE A 1135 39.69 21.12 -28.35
N LYS A 1136 40.69 21.95 -28.02
CA LYS A 1136 41.74 21.63 -27.03
C LYS A 1136 41.19 21.37 -25.63
N SER A 1137 40.17 22.13 -25.19
CA SER A 1137 39.60 22.00 -23.84
C SER A 1137 39.02 20.59 -23.61
N PRO A 1138 39.25 19.97 -22.42
CA PRO A 1138 38.67 18.70 -22.02
C PRO A 1138 37.16 18.60 -22.18
N TYR A 1139 36.43 19.72 -22.11
CA TYR A 1139 34.99 19.76 -22.35
C TYR A 1139 34.55 19.06 -23.65
N TYR A 1140 35.35 19.19 -24.72
CA TYR A 1140 34.98 18.71 -26.06
C TYR A 1140 35.20 17.20 -26.26
N TRP A 1141 35.95 16.53 -25.39
CA TRP A 1141 36.39 15.16 -25.65
C TRP A 1141 36.42 14.26 -24.41
N ALA A 1142 36.65 14.80 -23.22
CA ALA A 1142 36.73 14.00 -21.99
C ALA A 1142 35.37 13.41 -21.61
N GLY A 1143 34.27 14.04 -22.05
CA GLY A 1143 32.91 13.58 -21.76
C GLY A 1143 32.56 12.24 -22.40
N PHE A 1144 33.26 11.79 -23.44
CA PHE A 1144 33.03 10.48 -24.03
C PHE A 1144 33.74 9.39 -23.23
N THR A 1145 32.98 8.43 -22.72
CA THR A 1145 33.48 7.28 -21.97
C THR A 1145 33.04 5.99 -22.65
N ILE A 1146 33.81 4.92 -22.41
CA ILE A 1146 33.45 3.57 -22.82
C ILE A 1146 33.15 2.75 -21.58
N GLN A 1147 32.02 2.05 -21.60
CA GLN A 1147 31.55 1.22 -20.50
C GLN A 1147 31.36 -0.24 -20.96
N GLY A 1148 31.88 -1.22 -20.22
CA GLY A 1148 31.74 -2.66 -20.52
C GLY A 1148 33.06 -3.34 -20.89
N ASP A 1149 33.00 -4.39 -21.72
CA ASP A 1149 34.18 -5.20 -22.05
C ASP A 1149 35.18 -4.44 -22.95
N TRP A 1150 36.45 -4.40 -22.56
CA TRP A 1150 37.54 -3.75 -23.29
C TRP A 1150 38.17 -4.60 -24.40
N ARG A 1151 37.88 -5.91 -24.46
CA ARG A 1151 38.51 -6.84 -25.42
C ARG A 1151 38.13 -6.62 -26.88
#